data_AF-A0AA87J152-F1
#
_entry.id   AF-A0AA87J152-F1
#
_cell.length_a   1.000
_cell.length_b   1.000
_cell.length_c   1.000
_cell.angle_alpha   90.00
_cell.angle_beta   90.00
_cell.angle_gamma   90.00
#
_symmetry.space_group_name_H-M   'P 1'
#
loop_
_entity.id
_entity.type
_entity.pdbx_description
1 polymer ?
#
loop_
_entity_poly.entity_id
_entity_poly.type
_entity_poly.pdbx_seq_one_letter_code
_entity_poly.pdbx_strand_id
1 'polypeptide(L)'
;MSENETPKTDSRDEYFSYSQTTDEYVRTLPDVQRVYQDARLVSFYLPQFHPIPENDDVWGKGFTEWTNVSRAVPQFEGHHQPHLPADLGFYDLRRPEVQVEQVKLAKKAGLSAFCFYFYWFNGHRVLDQPIQNFADNEEIDFEFCLCWANENWTRRWDGRDDDVILKQSYDAADDIAFIEHISRYLKNSKYFRVSGLPLIMVYRPALLPDMAATAKRWRDWCHEAGIGPIYIAYSQSFEKVDPAKYGLDGAVQFPPNDARWTEENIASYKGPVNLYNPNYNGELYDYLDLLRRAEEFDAPSYKLFRGVFPSWDNEARRPGLGKTLLNASPAAYLKYLEAVILETKKRIAEPDEQIVFINAWNEWAEGAHLEPDRKYGMSYLEATRIASLRAHLKGQQHIGDGKLAIVVHAFYPELLQEIVVNLRDLEIPHQIFVTAPSDKEVEVKRIVEQELPAAAVLLFENRGRDVGPFLEVLRSLDLDEFTHILKLHTKRSKHIATGDRWREELLSAFTLERLRTSLKVLADNPHIGILGPSGHLLSMSAFLNRNEKTVRKLAKRMGISEIYPENDSFVAGTMFLARSTALLPIINLGIGLSDFEKEEGQINGTLAHAIERSLTYSAEAAGLIVAALVDSPEAQNNPKINTIGSKLYRYAASTG
;
A
#
# COMPACT_ATOMS: atom_id res chain seq x y z
N MET A 1 -3.10 -21.44 -54.38
CA MET A 1 -4.05 -20.59 -53.63
C MET A 1 -4.17 -21.22 -52.25
N SER A 2 -3.34 -20.78 -51.32
CA SER A 2 -3.39 -21.17 -49.91
C SER A 2 -3.32 -19.86 -49.12
N GLU A 3 -4.47 -19.41 -48.65
CA GLU A 3 -4.60 -18.17 -47.89
C GLU A 3 -4.09 -18.37 -46.46
N ASN A 4 -3.32 -17.38 -46.01
CA ASN A 4 -2.77 -17.25 -44.66
C ASN A 4 -3.91 -17.05 -43.65
N GLU A 5 -3.98 -17.89 -42.63
CA GLU A 5 -4.71 -17.57 -41.40
C GLU A 5 -3.90 -16.61 -40.55
N THR A 6 -4.44 -15.41 -40.35
CA THR A 6 -3.99 -14.45 -39.33
C THR A 6 -4.34 -15.00 -37.93
N PRO A 7 -3.46 -14.88 -36.92
CA PRO A 7 -3.79 -15.32 -35.56
C PRO A 7 -4.91 -14.44 -35.01
N LYS A 8 -6.00 -15.06 -34.55
CA LYS A 8 -7.04 -14.38 -33.77
C LYS A 8 -6.44 -13.88 -32.47
N THR A 9 -6.43 -12.56 -32.29
CA THR A 9 -6.23 -11.91 -30.99
C THR A 9 -7.33 -12.37 -30.02
N ASP A 10 -6.96 -12.68 -28.79
CA ASP A 10 -7.89 -13.14 -27.74
C ASP A 10 -8.90 -12.01 -27.45
N SER A 11 -10.18 -12.27 -27.74
CA SER A 11 -11.28 -11.32 -27.56
C SER A 11 -11.50 -10.89 -26.10
N ARG A 12 -10.79 -11.50 -25.14
CA ARG A 12 -10.76 -11.06 -23.75
C ARG A 12 -10.04 -9.73 -23.58
N ASP A 13 -9.00 -9.42 -24.34
CA ASP A 13 -8.24 -8.18 -24.13
C ASP A 13 -8.98 -6.93 -24.63
N GLU A 14 -9.86 -7.06 -25.64
CA GLU A 14 -10.64 -5.93 -26.17
C GLU A 14 -11.81 -5.52 -25.27
N TYR A 15 -12.48 -6.47 -24.59
CA TYR A 15 -13.62 -6.17 -23.71
C TYR A 15 -13.21 -5.42 -22.42
N PHE A 16 -11.97 -5.58 -21.96
CA PHE A 16 -11.45 -4.92 -20.75
C PHE A 16 -10.86 -3.51 -21.00
N SER A 17 -10.62 -3.14 -22.27
CA SER A 17 -10.10 -1.82 -22.63
C SER A 17 -11.02 -0.66 -22.23
N TYR A 18 -12.32 -0.93 -22.03
CA TYR A 18 -13.32 0.06 -21.62
C TYR A 18 -13.34 0.37 -20.11
N SER A 19 -12.54 -0.33 -19.28
CA SER A 19 -12.56 -0.16 -17.81
C SER A 19 -11.30 0.46 -17.19
N GLN A 20 -10.28 0.83 -17.99
CA GLN A 20 -9.12 1.57 -17.50
C GLN A 20 -9.49 3.05 -17.29
N THR A 21 -10.27 3.32 -16.25
CA THR A 21 -10.97 4.61 -16.08
C THR A 21 -10.13 5.69 -15.41
N THR A 22 -8.99 5.35 -14.78
CA THR A 22 -8.12 6.33 -14.11
C THR A 22 -6.62 6.05 -14.30
N ASP A 23 -5.81 7.12 -14.26
CA ASP A 23 -4.35 7.00 -14.26
C ASP A 23 -3.81 6.26 -13.01
N GLU A 24 -4.65 6.09 -11.98
CA GLU A 24 -4.35 5.40 -10.73
C GLU A 24 -4.79 3.94 -10.71
N TYR A 25 -5.36 3.40 -11.78
CA TYR A 25 -5.79 2.00 -11.82
C TYR A 25 -4.59 1.03 -11.71
N VAL A 26 -4.68 0.08 -10.80
CA VAL A 26 -3.73 -1.04 -10.66
C VAL A 26 -4.46 -2.35 -10.92
N ARG A 27 -4.00 -3.11 -11.91
CA ARG A 27 -4.66 -4.36 -12.34
C ARG A 27 -4.43 -5.51 -11.36
N THR A 28 -3.21 -5.67 -10.89
CA THR A 28 -2.81 -6.81 -10.05
C THR A 28 -1.87 -6.33 -8.95
N LEU A 29 -1.92 -7.00 -7.79
CA LEU A 29 -0.89 -6.85 -6.77
C LEU A 29 0.24 -7.84 -7.05
N PRO A 30 1.50 -7.38 -7.06
CA PRO A 30 2.63 -8.28 -7.22
C PRO A 30 2.77 -9.22 -6.03
N ASP A 31 3.27 -10.42 -6.31
CA ASP A 31 3.91 -11.24 -5.28
C ASP A 31 5.24 -10.57 -4.93
N VAL A 32 5.34 -10.06 -3.71
CA VAL A 32 6.57 -9.46 -3.18
C VAL A 32 7.24 -10.44 -2.25
N GLN A 33 8.57 -10.40 -2.19
CA GLN A 33 9.32 -11.27 -1.29
C GLN A 33 8.97 -11.05 0.18
N ARG A 34 8.74 -9.79 0.54
CA ARG A 34 8.45 -9.37 1.90
C ARG A 34 7.34 -8.34 1.92
N VAL A 35 6.35 -8.59 2.75
CA VAL A 35 5.34 -7.62 3.14
C VAL A 35 5.77 -7.05 4.49
N TYR A 36 5.86 -5.72 4.59
CA TYR A 36 6.33 -5.03 5.79
C TYR A 36 5.14 -4.70 6.67
N GLN A 37 5.17 -5.14 7.94
CA GLN A 37 4.08 -5.01 8.91
C GLN A 37 4.62 -4.60 10.28
N ASP A 38 5.28 -3.45 10.37
CA ASP A 38 5.78 -2.95 11.66
C ASP A 38 4.65 -2.63 12.64
N ALA A 39 3.49 -2.21 12.11
CA ALA A 39 2.24 -2.13 12.84
C ALA A 39 1.25 -3.15 12.27
N ARG A 40 0.46 -3.78 13.14
CA ARG A 40 -0.58 -4.74 12.77
C ARG A 40 -1.81 -3.97 12.26
N LEU A 41 -2.20 -4.25 11.02
CA LEU A 41 -3.34 -3.57 10.37
C LEU A 41 -4.60 -4.44 10.48
N VAL A 42 -5.62 -3.94 11.17
CA VAL A 42 -6.89 -4.66 11.40
C VAL A 42 -8.00 -3.97 10.64
N SER A 43 -8.68 -4.66 9.73
CA SER A 43 -9.75 -4.05 8.94
C SER A 43 -11.14 -4.48 9.41
N PHE A 44 -12.06 -3.53 9.57
CA PHE A 44 -13.46 -3.86 9.85
C PHE A 44 -14.08 -4.62 8.67
N TYR A 45 -14.96 -5.56 8.98
CA TYR A 45 -15.55 -6.46 7.99
C TYR A 45 -17.07 -6.56 8.19
N LEU A 46 -17.81 -6.25 7.13
CA LEU A 46 -19.27 -6.35 7.08
C LEU A 46 -19.70 -7.74 6.58
N PRO A 47 -20.38 -8.56 7.40
CA PRO A 47 -20.82 -9.90 6.99
C PRO A 47 -22.11 -9.90 6.14
N GLN A 48 -22.68 -8.74 5.83
CA GLN A 48 -24.07 -8.64 5.35
C GLN A 48 -24.33 -9.16 3.95
N PHE A 49 -23.34 -9.29 3.05
CA PHE A 49 -23.49 -9.56 1.61
C PHE A 49 -24.06 -10.96 1.27
N HIS A 50 -25.24 -11.28 1.81
CA HIS A 50 -26.09 -12.43 1.60
C HIS A 50 -27.48 -12.12 2.18
N PRO A 51 -28.57 -12.63 1.59
CA PRO A 51 -29.91 -12.33 2.08
C PRO A 51 -30.18 -13.03 3.42
N ILE A 52 -30.92 -12.35 4.29
CA ILE A 52 -31.49 -12.92 5.53
C ILE A 52 -32.99 -12.61 5.61
N PRO A 53 -33.79 -13.45 6.29
CA PRO A 53 -35.23 -13.26 6.40
C PRO A 53 -35.63 -11.88 6.93
N GLU A 54 -34.95 -11.40 7.97
CA GLU A 54 -35.24 -10.12 8.62
C GLU A 54 -35.09 -8.93 7.67
N ASN A 55 -34.11 -9.01 6.76
CA ASN A 55 -33.91 -7.97 5.76
C ASN A 55 -34.94 -8.08 4.63
N ASP A 56 -35.20 -9.29 4.16
CA ASP A 56 -36.13 -9.56 3.07
C ASP A 56 -37.55 -9.11 3.40
N ASP A 57 -38.00 -9.26 4.65
CA ASP A 57 -39.31 -8.85 5.13
C ASP A 57 -39.51 -7.31 5.08
N VAL A 58 -38.43 -6.55 5.18
CA VAL A 58 -38.47 -5.08 5.29
C VAL A 58 -38.16 -4.40 3.96
N TRP A 59 -37.12 -4.87 3.28
CA TRP A 59 -36.55 -4.22 2.09
C TRP A 59 -36.83 -4.99 0.79
N GLY A 60 -37.47 -6.16 0.89
CA GLY A 60 -37.87 -6.99 -0.24
C GLY A 60 -36.95 -8.19 -0.43
N LYS A 61 -37.51 -9.25 -1.04
CA LYS A 61 -36.84 -10.53 -1.22
C LYS A 61 -35.47 -10.42 -1.91
N GLY A 62 -34.45 -11.04 -1.32
CA GLY A 62 -33.09 -11.08 -1.83
C GLY A 62 -32.28 -9.83 -1.51
N PHE A 63 -32.66 -9.04 -0.51
CA PHE A 63 -31.97 -7.80 -0.18
C PHE A 63 -30.55 -8.08 0.35
N THR A 64 -29.59 -7.33 -0.19
CA THR A 64 -28.21 -7.26 0.29
C THR A 64 -27.69 -5.84 0.09
N GLU A 65 -26.53 -5.48 0.64
CA GLU A 65 -25.91 -4.19 0.40
C GLU A 65 -25.63 -3.93 -1.09
N TRP A 66 -25.46 -4.99 -1.89
CA TRP A 66 -25.37 -4.86 -3.36
C TRP A 66 -26.59 -4.20 -3.99
N THR A 67 -27.77 -4.34 -3.39
CA THR A 67 -28.99 -3.66 -3.83
C THR A 67 -28.85 -2.13 -3.71
N ASN A 68 -28.24 -1.62 -2.63
CA ASN A 68 -28.00 -0.19 -2.46
C ASN A 68 -26.89 0.29 -3.41
N VAL A 69 -25.78 -0.43 -3.44
CA VAL A 69 -24.60 -0.10 -4.26
C VAL A 69 -24.96 -0.01 -5.74
N SER A 70 -25.65 -1.01 -6.29
CA SER A 70 -25.99 -1.06 -7.72
C SER A 70 -27.01 -0.01 -8.16
N ARG A 71 -27.78 0.57 -7.23
CA ARG A 71 -28.80 1.60 -7.50
C ARG A 71 -28.26 3.02 -7.39
N ALA A 72 -27.11 3.21 -6.75
CA ALA A 72 -26.50 4.52 -6.58
C ALA A 72 -26.14 5.16 -7.94
N VAL A 73 -26.29 6.47 -8.03
CA VAL A 73 -26.00 7.24 -9.26
C VAL A 73 -25.24 8.52 -8.92
N PRO A 74 -24.39 9.03 -9.83
CA PRO A 74 -23.74 10.32 -9.65
C PRO A 74 -24.76 11.44 -9.47
N GLN A 75 -24.61 12.23 -8.41
CA GLN A 75 -25.48 13.39 -8.15
C GLN A 75 -24.95 14.68 -8.81
N PHE A 76 -23.65 14.73 -9.10
CA PHE A 76 -22.95 15.88 -9.66
C PHE A 76 -21.74 15.44 -10.50
N GLU A 77 -21.20 16.36 -11.31
CA GLU A 77 -20.03 16.09 -12.16
C GLU A 77 -18.81 15.66 -11.33
N GLY A 78 -18.21 14.52 -11.68
CA GLY A 78 -17.08 13.94 -10.96
C GLY A 78 -17.43 13.09 -9.73
N HIS A 79 -18.71 12.97 -9.37
CA HIS A 79 -19.16 12.08 -8.30
C HIS A 79 -18.98 10.61 -8.70
N HIS A 80 -18.16 9.87 -7.97
CA HIS A 80 -17.94 8.44 -8.20
C HIS A 80 -19.06 7.60 -7.59
N GLN A 81 -20.16 7.42 -8.31
CA GLN A 81 -21.18 6.43 -8.00
C GLN A 81 -21.65 5.76 -9.31
N PRO A 82 -22.08 4.50 -9.29
CA PRO A 82 -21.93 3.54 -8.20
C PRO A 82 -20.48 3.06 -8.01
N HIS A 83 -20.10 2.72 -6.78
CA HIS A 83 -18.86 1.98 -6.49
C HIS A 83 -19.04 0.49 -6.83
N LEU A 84 -18.53 0.04 -7.98
CA LEU A 84 -18.74 -1.33 -8.45
C LEU A 84 -17.53 -2.24 -8.22
N PRO A 85 -17.74 -3.50 -7.76
CA PRO A 85 -16.65 -4.44 -7.57
C PRO A 85 -15.97 -4.82 -8.90
N ALA A 86 -14.66 -5.06 -8.82
CA ALA A 86 -13.86 -5.63 -9.88
C ALA A 86 -14.00 -7.17 -9.90
N ASP A 87 -12.89 -7.89 -9.70
CA ASP A 87 -12.80 -9.33 -9.99
C ASP A 87 -13.58 -10.23 -9.01
N LEU A 88 -13.83 -9.77 -7.77
CA LEU A 88 -14.64 -10.50 -6.79
C LEU A 88 -16.14 -10.47 -7.12
N GLY A 89 -16.58 -9.49 -7.93
CA GLY A 89 -17.97 -9.32 -8.34
C GLY A 89 -18.95 -9.08 -7.18
N PHE A 90 -20.24 -9.22 -7.47
CA PHE A 90 -21.32 -9.15 -6.49
C PHE A 90 -21.44 -10.50 -5.76
N TYR A 91 -20.55 -10.75 -4.81
CA TYR A 91 -20.41 -12.03 -4.13
C TYR A 91 -21.50 -12.30 -3.08
N ASP A 92 -21.57 -13.57 -2.64
CA ASP A 92 -22.42 -14.04 -1.54
C ASP A 92 -21.55 -14.63 -0.43
N LEU A 93 -21.56 -14.04 0.77
CA LEU A 93 -20.68 -14.44 1.88
C LEU A 93 -21.04 -15.76 2.57
N ARG A 94 -22.13 -16.43 2.17
CA ARG A 94 -22.38 -17.82 2.56
C ARG A 94 -21.39 -18.77 1.90
N ARG A 95 -20.73 -18.35 0.81
CA ARG A 95 -19.73 -19.12 0.10
C ARG A 95 -18.33 -18.86 0.67
N PRO A 96 -17.71 -19.85 1.34
CA PRO A 96 -16.40 -19.64 1.99
C PRO A 96 -15.29 -19.33 0.99
N GLU A 97 -15.40 -19.78 -0.27
CA GLU A 97 -14.40 -19.48 -1.32
C GLU A 97 -14.18 -17.97 -1.51
N VAL A 98 -15.22 -17.14 -1.28
CA VAL A 98 -15.11 -15.68 -1.35
C VAL A 98 -14.12 -15.17 -0.31
N GLN A 99 -14.25 -15.64 0.94
CA GLN A 99 -13.39 -15.24 2.04
C GLN A 99 -11.95 -15.75 1.85
N VAL A 100 -11.76 -16.92 1.21
CA VAL A 100 -10.43 -17.41 0.82
C VAL A 100 -9.74 -16.44 -0.13
N GLU A 101 -10.44 -15.95 -1.17
CA GLU A 101 -9.87 -14.97 -2.10
C GLU A 101 -9.65 -13.59 -1.45
N GLN A 102 -10.57 -13.14 -0.60
CA GLN A 102 -10.41 -11.91 0.18
C GLN A 102 -9.17 -11.96 1.08
N VAL A 103 -8.95 -13.08 1.79
CA VAL A 103 -7.77 -13.28 2.63
C VAL A 103 -6.48 -13.27 1.82
N LYS A 104 -6.45 -13.87 0.63
CA LYS A 104 -5.28 -13.81 -0.26
C LYS A 104 -4.92 -12.36 -0.60
N LEU A 105 -5.91 -11.55 -0.94
CA LEU A 105 -5.70 -10.12 -1.23
C LEU A 105 -5.29 -9.33 0.02
N ALA A 106 -5.93 -9.58 1.16
CA ALA A 106 -5.62 -8.94 2.44
C ALA A 106 -4.17 -9.20 2.88
N LYS A 107 -3.71 -10.46 2.80
CA LYS A 107 -2.31 -10.84 3.08
C LYS A 107 -1.33 -10.14 2.14
N LYS A 108 -1.63 -10.12 0.83
CA LYS A 108 -0.81 -9.41 -0.17
C LYS A 108 -0.73 -7.90 0.10
N ALA A 109 -1.77 -7.30 0.66
CA ALA A 109 -1.81 -5.89 1.02
C ALA A 109 -1.10 -5.57 2.35
N GLY A 110 -0.80 -6.59 3.15
CA GLY A 110 -0.21 -6.43 4.48
C GLY A 110 -1.24 -6.19 5.59
N LEU A 111 -2.48 -6.63 5.43
CA LEU A 111 -3.42 -6.72 6.55
C LEU A 111 -3.06 -7.89 7.47
N SER A 112 -3.34 -7.73 8.77
CA SER A 112 -3.08 -8.73 9.81
C SER A 112 -4.34 -9.48 10.22
N ALA A 113 -5.50 -8.80 10.26
CA ALA A 113 -6.75 -9.41 10.71
C ALA A 113 -8.01 -8.71 10.16
N PHE A 114 -9.13 -9.42 10.25
CA PHE A 114 -10.47 -8.84 10.09
C PHE A 114 -11.20 -8.68 11.44
N CYS A 115 -11.84 -7.53 11.65
CA CYS A 115 -12.72 -7.27 12.78
C CYS A 115 -14.17 -7.36 12.28
N PHE A 116 -14.81 -8.51 12.49
CA PHE A 116 -16.18 -8.75 12.02
C PHE A 116 -17.18 -8.01 12.88
N TYR A 117 -18.13 -7.31 12.26
CA TYR A 117 -19.35 -6.96 12.95
C TYR A 117 -20.11 -8.22 13.36
N PHE A 118 -20.41 -8.33 14.64
CA PHE A 118 -21.15 -9.43 15.22
C PHE A 118 -22.49 -8.92 15.74
N TYR A 119 -23.59 -9.54 15.29
CA TYR A 119 -24.94 -9.13 15.61
C TYR A 119 -25.62 -10.16 16.50
N TRP A 120 -25.83 -9.78 17.76
CA TRP A 120 -26.44 -10.60 18.80
C TRP A 120 -27.54 -9.81 19.48
N PHE A 121 -28.76 -10.33 19.45
CA PHE A 121 -29.98 -9.75 19.99
C PHE A 121 -30.60 -10.71 21.02
N ASN A 122 -30.01 -10.77 22.21
CA ASN A 122 -30.53 -11.54 23.34
C ASN A 122 -30.78 -13.03 23.03
N GLY A 123 -29.79 -13.70 22.43
CA GLY A 123 -29.88 -15.10 22.00
C GLY A 123 -30.25 -15.28 20.53
N HIS A 124 -30.81 -14.27 19.87
CA HIS A 124 -31.03 -14.27 18.43
C HIS A 124 -29.82 -13.73 17.69
N ARG A 125 -29.43 -14.38 16.59
CA ARG A 125 -28.23 -14.04 15.81
C ARG A 125 -28.61 -13.83 14.36
N VAL A 126 -27.98 -12.84 13.73
CA VAL A 126 -28.11 -12.57 12.30
C VAL A 126 -26.72 -12.37 11.70
N LEU A 127 -26.60 -12.68 10.40
CA LEU A 127 -25.33 -12.54 9.65
C LEU A 127 -24.14 -13.31 10.26
N ASP A 128 -24.37 -14.38 11.02
CA ASP A 128 -23.33 -15.11 11.73
C ASP A 128 -22.64 -16.18 10.86
N GLN A 129 -23.28 -16.63 9.77
CA GLN A 129 -22.75 -17.66 8.89
C GLN A 129 -21.34 -17.33 8.32
N PRO A 130 -21.05 -16.11 7.82
CA PRO A 130 -19.72 -15.77 7.34
C PRO A 130 -18.64 -15.83 8.43
N ILE A 131 -19.00 -15.58 9.70
CA ILE A 131 -18.08 -15.64 10.84
C ILE A 131 -17.80 -17.11 11.19
N GLN A 132 -18.82 -17.97 11.18
CA GLN A 132 -18.65 -19.41 11.37
C GLN A 132 -17.77 -20.01 10.26
N ASN A 133 -18.06 -19.68 9.00
CA ASN A 133 -17.26 -20.10 7.85
C ASN A 133 -15.79 -19.71 8.05
N PHE A 134 -15.54 -18.46 8.46
CA PHE A 134 -14.20 -17.95 8.70
C PHE A 134 -13.47 -18.67 9.85
N ALA A 135 -14.17 -18.91 10.96
CA ALA A 135 -13.61 -19.53 12.15
C ALA A 135 -13.31 -21.02 11.94
N ASP A 136 -14.23 -21.74 11.30
CA ASP A 136 -14.22 -23.20 11.22
C ASP A 136 -13.50 -23.73 9.96
N ASN A 137 -13.30 -22.91 8.92
CA ASN A 137 -12.58 -23.32 7.72
C ASN A 137 -11.05 -23.15 7.87
N GLU A 138 -10.30 -24.24 7.79
CA GLU A 138 -8.84 -24.25 7.89
C GLU A 138 -8.13 -23.64 6.66
N GLU A 139 -8.78 -23.59 5.49
CA GLU A 139 -8.23 -22.92 4.30
C GLU A 139 -8.18 -21.38 4.47
N ILE A 140 -9.01 -20.85 5.36
CA ILE A 140 -9.00 -19.44 5.75
C ILE A 140 -8.00 -19.28 6.90
N ASP A 141 -6.72 -19.15 6.53
CA ASP A 141 -5.63 -18.88 7.46
C ASP A 141 -5.45 -17.36 7.63
N PHE A 142 -6.23 -16.72 8.50
CA PHE A 142 -6.10 -15.29 8.78
C PHE A 142 -6.68 -14.96 10.14
N GLU A 143 -6.11 -13.99 10.84
CA GLU A 143 -6.61 -13.63 12.17
C GLU A 143 -7.95 -12.89 12.09
N PHE A 144 -8.78 -13.04 13.12
CA PHE A 144 -10.02 -12.28 13.22
C PHE A 144 -10.43 -11.98 14.67
N CYS A 145 -11.17 -10.89 14.88
CA CYS A 145 -11.87 -10.59 16.13
C CYS A 145 -13.31 -10.15 15.87
N LEU A 146 -14.07 -9.95 16.93
CA LEU A 146 -15.48 -9.57 16.86
C LEU A 146 -15.71 -8.18 17.45
N CYS A 147 -16.46 -7.37 16.71
CA CYS A 147 -17.07 -6.12 17.17
C CYS A 147 -18.57 -6.32 17.34
N TRP A 148 -19.04 -6.39 18.58
CA TRP A 148 -20.47 -6.50 18.85
C TRP A 148 -21.16 -5.18 18.49
N ALA A 149 -21.90 -5.21 17.38
CA ALA A 149 -22.73 -4.11 16.91
C ALA A 149 -24.02 -4.06 17.75
N ASN A 150 -23.89 -3.62 18.99
CA ASN A 150 -24.92 -3.69 20.03
C ASN A 150 -25.99 -2.60 19.92
N GLU A 151 -26.33 -2.15 18.73
CA GLU A 151 -27.43 -1.21 18.53
C GLU A 151 -28.72 -1.93 18.15
N ASN A 152 -29.85 -1.24 18.27
CA ASN A 152 -31.09 -1.73 17.65
C ASN A 152 -30.86 -1.89 16.13
N TRP A 153 -31.40 -2.97 15.56
CA TRP A 153 -31.46 -3.12 14.12
C TRP A 153 -32.70 -2.38 13.61
N THR A 154 -32.52 -1.24 12.94
CA THR A 154 -33.61 -0.36 12.49
C THR A 154 -33.80 -0.37 10.98
N ARG A 155 -35.02 -0.06 10.53
CA ARG A 155 -35.36 0.07 9.09
C ARG A 155 -34.57 1.18 8.38
N ARG A 156 -34.20 2.22 9.11
CA ARG A 156 -33.34 3.30 8.63
C ARG A 156 -31.92 3.06 9.15
N TRP A 157 -30.94 3.21 8.26
CA TRP A 157 -29.50 3.13 8.54
C TRP A 157 -28.96 4.33 9.36
N ASP A 158 -29.85 5.19 9.88
CA ASP A 158 -29.50 6.40 10.65
C ASP A 158 -29.64 6.25 12.17
N GLY A 159 -29.95 5.04 12.66
CA GLY A 159 -30.00 4.72 14.09
C GLY A 159 -31.15 5.40 14.85
N ARG A 160 -32.19 5.88 14.15
CA ARG A 160 -33.39 6.46 14.79
C ARG A 160 -34.46 5.38 15.04
N ASP A 161 -34.96 5.35 16.27
CA ASP A 161 -35.77 4.27 16.89
C ASP A 161 -37.23 4.12 16.38
N ASP A 162 -37.64 4.83 15.33
CA ASP A 162 -39.07 4.89 14.98
C ASP A 162 -39.61 3.61 14.30
N ASP A 163 -38.72 2.74 13.75
CA ASP A 163 -39.07 1.46 13.11
C ASP A 163 -37.99 0.37 13.38
N VAL A 164 -38.03 -0.25 14.58
CA VAL A 164 -37.10 -1.32 15.00
C VAL A 164 -37.47 -2.67 14.40
N ILE A 165 -36.53 -3.31 13.69
CA ILE A 165 -36.63 -4.66 13.11
C ILE A 165 -36.26 -5.70 14.18
N LEU A 166 -35.11 -5.52 14.83
CA LEU A 166 -34.68 -6.31 15.98
C LEU A 166 -34.25 -5.38 17.11
N LYS A 167 -34.84 -5.58 18.29
CA LYS A 167 -34.56 -4.75 19.47
C LYS A 167 -33.41 -5.35 20.27
N GLN A 168 -32.48 -4.51 20.69
CA GLN A 168 -31.47 -4.84 21.67
C GLN A 168 -32.02 -4.55 23.08
N SER A 169 -31.88 -5.53 23.97
CA SER A 169 -32.07 -5.34 25.42
C SER A 169 -30.83 -5.80 26.18
N TYR A 170 -30.70 -5.36 27.43
CA TYR A 170 -29.50 -5.61 28.22
C TYR A 170 -29.88 -6.04 29.62
N ASP A 171 -29.41 -7.22 30.01
CA ASP A 171 -29.48 -7.72 31.37
C ASP A 171 -28.29 -8.63 31.69
N ALA A 172 -28.10 -8.92 32.97
CA ALA A 172 -26.96 -9.71 33.43
C ALA A 172 -26.98 -11.17 32.96
N ALA A 173 -28.14 -11.73 32.63
CA ALA A 173 -28.23 -13.10 32.12
C ALA A 173 -27.81 -13.14 30.64
N ASP A 174 -28.21 -12.14 29.85
CA ASP A 174 -27.75 -12.01 28.47
C ASP A 174 -26.25 -11.73 28.36
N ASP A 175 -25.66 -10.96 29.29
CA ASP A 175 -24.21 -10.78 29.31
C ASP A 175 -23.47 -12.13 29.38
N ILE A 176 -23.98 -13.06 30.18
CA ILE A 176 -23.43 -14.41 30.32
C ILE A 176 -23.71 -15.24 29.05
N ALA A 177 -24.93 -15.18 28.51
CA ALA A 177 -25.29 -15.89 27.29
C ALA A 177 -24.44 -15.44 26.09
N PHE A 178 -24.17 -14.13 25.98
CA PHE A 178 -23.31 -13.55 24.96
C PHE A 178 -21.87 -14.07 25.07
N ILE A 179 -21.24 -13.94 26.24
CA ILE A 179 -19.84 -14.36 26.41
C ILE A 179 -19.66 -15.87 26.27
N GLU A 180 -20.63 -16.65 26.76
CA GLU A 180 -20.69 -18.09 26.54
C GLU A 180 -20.76 -18.43 25.07
N HIS A 181 -21.60 -17.73 24.30
CA HIS A 181 -21.72 -17.95 22.87
C HIS A 181 -20.42 -17.66 22.13
N ILE A 182 -19.82 -16.48 22.35
CA ILE A 182 -18.61 -16.10 21.61
C ILE A 182 -17.36 -16.83 22.10
N SER A 183 -17.43 -17.55 23.23
CA SER A 183 -16.32 -18.32 23.81
C SER A 183 -15.67 -19.28 22.83
N ARG A 184 -16.44 -19.86 21.89
CA ARG A 184 -15.92 -20.73 20.82
C ARG A 184 -14.95 -20.00 19.91
N TYR A 185 -15.19 -18.71 19.63
CA TYR A 185 -14.32 -17.87 18.83
C TYR A 185 -13.11 -17.42 19.65
N LEU A 186 -13.30 -17.03 20.92
CA LEU A 186 -12.20 -16.64 21.81
C LEU A 186 -11.14 -17.75 22.01
N LYS A 187 -11.57 -19.02 21.91
CA LYS A 187 -10.71 -20.21 21.97
C LYS A 187 -10.08 -20.58 20.62
N ASN A 188 -10.53 -19.99 19.51
CA ASN A 188 -10.00 -20.28 18.18
C ASN A 188 -8.54 -19.82 18.09
N SER A 189 -7.68 -20.63 17.47
CA SER A 189 -6.27 -20.32 17.29
C SER A 189 -6.03 -19.11 16.37
N LYS A 190 -6.97 -18.83 15.47
CA LYS A 190 -6.97 -17.65 14.59
C LYS A 190 -7.56 -16.40 15.24
N TYR A 191 -8.01 -16.45 16.50
CA TYR A 191 -8.59 -15.28 17.13
C TYR A 191 -7.52 -14.23 17.42
N PHE A 192 -7.74 -12.99 16.97
CA PHE A 192 -6.81 -11.89 17.13
C PHE A 192 -6.64 -11.51 18.61
N ARG A 193 -5.39 -11.29 19.01
CA ARG A 193 -5.01 -11.00 20.39
C ARG A 193 -4.19 -9.73 20.50
N VAL A 194 -4.41 -8.97 21.57
CA VAL A 194 -3.60 -7.82 21.99
C VAL A 194 -2.79 -8.25 23.20
N SER A 195 -1.46 -8.27 23.09
CA SER A 195 -0.56 -8.77 24.13
C SER A 195 -0.92 -10.19 24.60
N GLY A 196 -1.31 -11.05 23.66
CA GLY A 196 -1.76 -12.42 23.93
C GLY A 196 -3.18 -12.57 24.49
N LEU A 197 -3.90 -11.47 24.74
CA LEU A 197 -5.27 -11.47 25.24
C LEU A 197 -6.29 -11.42 24.09
N PRO A 198 -7.31 -12.30 24.01
CA PRO A 198 -8.30 -12.23 22.94
C PRO A 198 -9.10 -10.93 23.02
N LEU A 199 -9.21 -10.24 21.88
CA LEU A 199 -9.82 -8.93 21.76
C LEU A 199 -11.34 -9.03 21.53
N ILE A 200 -12.12 -8.44 22.42
CA ILE A 200 -13.56 -8.21 22.24
C ILE A 200 -13.78 -6.71 22.00
N MET A 201 -14.39 -6.38 20.87
CA MET A 201 -14.79 -5.02 20.54
C MET A 201 -16.28 -4.81 20.85
N VAL A 202 -16.63 -3.70 21.48
CA VAL A 202 -18.01 -3.27 21.74
C VAL A 202 -18.29 -1.98 20.97
N TYR A 203 -19.37 -1.93 20.19
CA TYR A 203 -19.61 -0.77 19.33
C TYR A 203 -20.07 0.46 20.13
N ARG A 204 -21.03 0.29 21.07
CA ARG A 204 -21.61 1.36 21.89
C ARG A 204 -21.74 0.98 23.36
N PRO A 205 -20.67 1.15 24.15
CA PRO A 205 -20.69 0.75 25.56
C PRO A 205 -21.71 1.56 26.39
N ALA A 206 -22.07 2.78 25.98
CA ALA A 206 -23.02 3.62 26.70
C ALA A 206 -24.48 3.12 26.66
N LEU A 207 -24.81 2.19 25.76
CA LEU A 207 -26.15 1.60 25.70
C LEU A 207 -26.38 0.55 26.80
N LEU A 208 -25.31 0.00 27.37
CA LEU A 208 -25.41 -0.95 28.48
C LEU A 208 -25.69 -0.19 29.78
N PRO A 209 -26.63 -0.67 30.63
CA PRO A 209 -26.96 0.00 31.90
C PRO A 209 -25.76 0.17 32.83
N ASP A 210 -24.87 -0.83 32.86
CA ASP A 210 -23.61 -0.80 33.60
C ASP A 210 -22.55 -1.64 32.86
N MET A 211 -21.86 -0.99 31.92
CA MET A 211 -20.83 -1.65 31.10
C MET A 211 -19.68 -2.21 31.95
N ALA A 212 -19.32 -1.55 33.07
CA ALA A 212 -18.24 -2.01 33.92
C ALA A 212 -18.61 -3.34 34.62
N ALA A 213 -19.85 -3.45 35.08
CA ALA A 213 -20.37 -4.70 35.62
C ALA A 213 -20.47 -5.81 34.55
N THR A 214 -20.87 -5.47 33.31
CA THR A 214 -20.87 -6.41 32.17
C THR A 214 -19.45 -6.91 31.86
N ALA A 215 -18.49 -6.00 31.72
CA ALA A 215 -17.09 -6.34 31.47
C ALA A 215 -16.52 -7.22 32.59
N LYS A 216 -16.88 -6.96 33.85
CA LYS A 216 -16.50 -7.84 34.97
C LYS A 216 -17.09 -9.23 34.82
N ARG A 217 -18.39 -9.36 34.54
CA ARG A 217 -19.05 -10.66 34.31
C ARG A 217 -18.36 -11.46 33.22
N TRP A 218 -18.02 -10.83 32.10
CA TRP A 218 -17.29 -11.47 31.01
C TRP A 218 -15.91 -11.96 31.42
N ARG A 219 -15.13 -11.13 32.14
CA ARG A 219 -13.80 -11.52 32.64
C ARG A 219 -13.88 -12.68 33.62
N ASP A 220 -14.82 -12.64 34.59
CA ASP A 220 -15.04 -13.71 35.56
C ASP A 220 -15.41 -15.02 34.85
N TRP A 221 -16.38 -14.97 33.93
CA TRP A 221 -16.83 -16.15 33.17
C TRP A 221 -15.70 -16.73 32.31
N CYS A 222 -14.93 -15.91 31.59
CA CYS A 222 -13.80 -16.36 30.78
C CYS A 222 -12.69 -17.02 31.63
N HIS A 223 -12.46 -16.52 32.85
CA HIS A 223 -11.54 -17.13 33.79
C HIS A 223 -12.02 -18.54 34.20
N GLU A 224 -13.28 -18.66 34.61
CA GLU A 224 -13.90 -19.94 35.00
C GLU A 224 -13.96 -20.95 33.85
N ALA A 225 -14.22 -20.48 32.62
CA ALA A 225 -14.31 -21.31 31.42
C ALA A 225 -12.95 -21.71 30.81
N GLY A 226 -11.84 -21.33 31.46
CA GLY A 226 -10.47 -21.66 31.04
C GLY A 226 -9.93 -20.88 29.84
N ILE A 227 -10.57 -19.77 29.46
CA ILE A 227 -10.07 -18.86 28.41
C ILE A 227 -8.95 -17.97 28.95
N GLY A 228 -9.05 -17.61 30.23
CA GLY A 228 -8.12 -16.69 30.88
C GLY A 228 -8.50 -15.22 30.66
N PRO A 229 -7.54 -14.29 30.86
CA PRO A 229 -7.79 -12.86 30.70
C PRO A 229 -8.16 -12.50 29.26
N ILE A 230 -9.02 -11.48 29.11
CA ILE A 230 -9.51 -10.95 27.83
C ILE A 230 -9.23 -9.46 27.75
N TYR A 231 -9.05 -8.94 26.53
CA TYR A 231 -8.90 -7.52 26.26
C TYR A 231 -10.22 -6.97 25.70
N ILE A 232 -10.81 -5.97 26.34
CA ILE A 232 -12.07 -5.38 25.89
C ILE A 232 -11.82 -3.94 25.46
N ALA A 233 -12.16 -3.62 24.22
CA ALA A 233 -12.11 -2.26 23.71
C ALA A 233 -13.44 -1.86 23.09
N TYR A 234 -13.60 -0.56 22.84
CA TYR A 234 -14.80 -0.04 22.22
C TYR A 234 -14.49 0.89 21.04
N SER A 235 -15.43 0.98 20.10
CA SER A 235 -15.32 1.86 18.95
C SER A 235 -15.67 3.30 19.31
N GLN A 236 -14.85 4.28 18.95
CA GLN A 236 -15.14 5.71 19.14
C GLN A 236 -16.09 6.28 18.08
N SER A 237 -17.06 5.48 17.64
CA SER A 237 -18.10 5.88 16.68
C SER A 237 -19.02 6.95 17.26
N PHE A 238 -19.36 6.85 18.55
CA PHE A 238 -20.25 7.77 19.26
C PHE A 238 -19.62 8.31 20.53
N GLU A 239 -19.06 7.43 21.36
CA GLU A 239 -18.46 7.78 22.64
C GLU A 239 -16.96 8.11 22.52
N LYS A 240 -16.52 9.23 23.10
CA LYS A 240 -15.11 9.68 23.08
C LYS A 240 -14.63 10.00 24.48
N VAL A 241 -14.61 8.97 25.33
CA VAL A 241 -14.25 9.09 26.74
C VAL A 241 -13.23 8.02 27.11
N ASP A 242 -12.63 8.17 28.28
CA ASP A 242 -11.72 7.16 28.81
C ASP A 242 -12.41 5.78 28.94
N PRO A 243 -11.87 4.72 28.30
CA PRO A 243 -12.36 3.34 28.40
C PRO A 243 -12.55 2.84 29.83
N ALA A 244 -11.75 3.34 30.78
CA ALA A 244 -11.85 2.95 32.19
C ALA A 244 -13.21 3.30 32.79
N LYS A 245 -13.91 4.32 32.26
CA LYS A 245 -15.29 4.66 32.69
C LYS A 245 -16.30 3.55 32.43
N TYR A 246 -16.01 2.68 31.47
CA TYR A 246 -16.82 1.53 31.10
C TYR A 246 -16.19 0.20 31.60
N GLY A 247 -15.11 0.25 32.37
CA GLY A 247 -14.37 -0.93 32.79
C GLY A 247 -13.62 -1.64 31.65
N LEU A 248 -13.28 -0.92 30.57
CA LEU A 248 -12.64 -1.43 29.36
C LEU A 248 -11.15 -1.08 29.33
N ASP A 249 -10.39 -1.83 28.53
CA ASP A 249 -8.92 -1.75 28.45
C ASP A 249 -8.44 -0.72 27.42
N GLY A 250 -9.22 -0.46 26.37
CA GLY A 250 -8.86 0.50 25.33
C GLY A 250 -10.04 1.05 24.52
N ALA A 251 -9.72 2.03 23.68
CA ALA A 251 -10.60 2.56 22.65
C ALA A 251 -9.97 2.33 21.27
N VAL A 252 -10.82 2.23 20.25
CA VAL A 252 -10.42 2.20 18.83
C VAL A 252 -11.02 3.42 18.15
N GLN A 253 -10.16 4.22 17.53
CA GLN A 253 -10.59 5.36 16.72
C GLN A 253 -11.36 4.86 15.49
N PHE A 254 -12.52 5.46 15.20
CA PHE A 254 -13.42 5.01 14.13
C PHE A 254 -13.82 6.15 13.18
N PRO A 255 -12.91 6.56 12.28
CA PRO A 255 -13.22 7.58 11.30
C PRO A 255 -14.10 7.02 10.16
N PRO A 256 -14.98 7.83 9.56
CA PRO A 256 -15.19 9.27 9.78
C PRO A 256 -16.10 9.65 10.97
N ASN A 257 -16.68 8.69 11.69
CA ASN A 257 -17.68 8.97 12.73
C ASN A 257 -17.06 9.72 13.93
N ASP A 258 -15.78 9.46 14.21
CA ASP A 258 -15.04 10.15 15.26
C ASP A 258 -14.53 11.55 14.84
N ALA A 259 -14.59 11.91 13.56
CA ALA A 259 -14.14 13.20 13.09
C ALA A 259 -15.15 14.31 13.46
N ARG A 260 -14.66 15.39 14.07
CA ARG A 260 -15.45 16.61 14.27
C ARG A 260 -15.52 17.37 12.95
N TRP A 261 -16.65 17.28 12.24
CA TRP A 261 -16.90 18.01 10.99
C TRP A 261 -17.23 19.49 11.24
N THR A 262 -16.55 20.13 12.21
CA THR A 262 -17.14 21.25 12.97
C THR A 262 -16.79 22.65 12.50
N GLU A 263 -16.03 22.91 11.43
CA GLU A 263 -15.84 24.31 10.99
C GLU A 263 -15.41 24.47 9.52
N GLU A 264 -15.75 25.64 8.98
CA GLU A 264 -15.86 26.04 7.56
C GLU A 264 -14.63 25.71 6.69
N ASN A 265 -14.65 24.60 5.96
CA ASN A 265 -13.77 24.36 4.81
C ASN A 265 -14.51 24.33 3.47
N ILE A 266 -15.78 24.72 3.45
CA ILE A 266 -16.53 24.96 2.20
C ILE A 266 -16.02 26.23 1.48
N ALA A 267 -15.24 27.09 2.15
CA ALA A 267 -14.62 28.25 1.50
C ALA A 267 -13.52 27.85 0.46
N SER A 268 -12.90 26.67 0.59
CA SER A 268 -11.90 26.16 -0.37
C SER A 268 -12.47 25.13 -1.36
N TYR A 269 -13.58 24.46 -1.03
CA TYR A 269 -14.27 23.60 -2.00
C TYR A 269 -15.29 24.42 -2.81
N LYS A 270 -14.87 24.85 -4.00
CA LYS A 270 -15.80 25.28 -5.05
C LYS A 270 -16.59 24.04 -5.48
N GLY A 271 -17.78 23.84 -4.90
CA GLY A 271 -18.72 22.78 -5.29
C GLY A 271 -18.91 22.69 -6.80
N PRO A 272 -19.32 21.52 -7.33
CA PRO A 272 -19.42 21.32 -8.77
C PRO A 272 -20.28 22.41 -9.40
N VAL A 273 -19.73 22.97 -10.48
CA VAL A 273 -20.33 24.04 -11.29
C VAL A 273 -21.55 23.53 -12.07
N ASN A 274 -21.89 22.23 -11.94
CA ASN A 274 -23.02 21.56 -12.59
C ASN A 274 -23.53 20.34 -11.78
N LEU A 275 -24.77 20.41 -11.28
CA LEU A 275 -25.46 19.29 -10.65
C LEU A 275 -26.19 18.46 -11.72
N TYR A 276 -26.11 17.13 -11.64
CA TYR A 276 -26.97 16.25 -12.45
C TYR A 276 -28.35 16.14 -11.83
N ASN A 277 -28.40 16.05 -10.49
CA ASN A 277 -29.64 16.12 -9.73
C ASN A 277 -29.81 17.52 -9.13
N PRO A 278 -30.75 18.34 -9.64
CA PRO A 278 -30.98 19.69 -9.11
C PRO A 278 -31.54 19.69 -7.68
N ASN A 279 -32.03 18.55 -7.19
CA ASN A 279 -32.54 18.38 -5.82
C ASN A 279 -31.49 17.78 -4.86
N TYR A 280 -30.23 17.64 -5.27
CA TYR A 280 -29.17 17.15 -4.41
C TYR A 280 -28.98 18.09 -3.21
N ASN A 281 -29.03 17.52 -2.00
CA ASN A 281 -28.86 18.22 -0.73
C ASN A 281 -27.98 17.40 0.23
N GLY A 282 -26.97 16.73 -0.32
CA GLY A 282 -25.96 16.01 0.46
C GLY A 282 -24.89 16.94 1.03
N GLU A 283 -24.08 16.40 1.94
CA GLU A 283 -22.98 17.09 2.59
C GLU A 283 -21.64 16.73 1.93
N LEU A 284 -20.86 17.74 1.57
CA LEU A 284 -19.59 17.58 0.88
C LEU A 284 -18.44 18.04 1.79
N TYR A 285 -17.44 17.17 1.97
CA TYR A 285 -16.25 17.43 2.77
C TYR A 285 -14.98 17.13 1.99
N ASP A 286 -13.85 17.73 2.37
CA ASP A 286 -12.56 17.44 1.75
C ASP A 286 -11.80 16.36 2.55
N TYR A 287 -11.46 15.24 1.89
CA TYR A 287 -10.68 14.16 2.50
C TYR A 287 -9.29 14.62 2.94
N LEU A 288 -8.69 15.59 2.26
CA LEU A 288 -7.33 16.05 2.57
C LEU A 288 -7.22 16.75 3.94
N ASP A 289 -8.33 17.22 4.52
CA ASP A 289 -8.35 17.76 5.87
C ASP A 289 -8.00 16.69 6.94
N LEU A 290 -8.31 15.43 6.66
CA LEU A 290 -8.00 14.32 7.55
C LEU A 290 -6.50 14.07 7.66
N LEU A 291 -5.75 14.31 6.57
CA LEU A 291 -4.30 14.21 6.58
C LEU A 291 -3.68 15.19 7.57
N ARG A 292 -4.08 16.46 7.47
CA ARG A 292 -3.64 17.51 8.40
C ARG A 292 -3.97 17.14 9.86
N ARG A 293 -5.18 16.67 10.12
CA ARG A 293 -5.60 16.27 11.47
C ARG A 293 -4.86 15.03 11.98
N ALA A 294 -4.45 14.13 11.10
CA ALA A 294 -3.67 12.97 11.47
C ALA A 294 -2.27 13.38 11.96
N GLU A 295 -1.68 14.41 11.34
CA GLU A 295 -0.38 15.00 11.70
C GLU A 295 -0.46 15.83 12.99
N GLU A 296 -1.58 16.52 13.21
CA GLU A 296 -1.86 17.33 14.41
C GLU A 296 -2.47 16.54 15.57
N PHE A 297 -2.50 15.21 15.47
CA PHE A 297 -3.19 14.37 16.44
C PHE A 297 -2.58 14.49 17.86
N ASP A 298 -3.40 14.91 18.81
CA ASP A 298 -3.07 14.92 20.23
C ASP A 298 -3.61 13.66 20.91
N ALA A 299 -2.70 12.87 21.49
CA ALA A 299 -3.04 11.59 22.07
C ALA A 299 -3.76 11.76 23.41
N PRO A 300 -4.89 11.07 23.64
CA PRO A 300 -5.51 11.07 24.95
C PRO A 300 -4.62 10.36 25.99
N SER A 301 -4.92 10.58 27.28
CA SER A 301 -4.21 9.94 28.39
C SER A 301 -4.47 8.44 28.54
N TYR A 302 -5.44 7.89 27.79
CA TYR A 302 -5.84 6.48 27.81
C TYR A 302 -5.38 5.75 26.55
N LYS A 303 -5.44 4.41 26.58
CA LYS A 303 -5.07 3.58 25.43
C LYS A 303 -6.06 3.78 24.28
N LEU A 304 -5.58 4.40 23.21
CA LEU A 304 -6.30 4.54 21.94
C LEU A 304 -5.50 3.88 20.82
N PHE A 305 -6.10 2.87 20.18
CA PHE A 305 -5.67 2.37 18.88
C PHE A 305 -6.18 3.31 17.80
N ARG A 306 -5.29 3.77 16.91
CA ARG A 306 -5.62 4.72 15.86
C ARG A 306 -6.40 4.04 14.74
N GLY A 307 -7.11 4.84 13.95
CA GLY A 307 -7.99 4.39 12.89
C GLY A 307 -7.83 5.25 11.63
N VAL A 308 -7.98 4.62 10.47
CA VAL A 308 -8.03 5.27 9.15
C VAL A 308 -9.15 4.66 8.29
N PHE A 309 -9.41 5.25 7.12
CA PHE A 309 -10.41 4.75 6.16
C PHE A 309 -10.05 5.22 4.73
N PRO A 310 -10.33 4.43 3.68
CA PRO A 310 -9.87 4.72 2.32
C PRO A 310 -10.63 5.87 1.66
N SER A 311 -11.95 5.91 1.84
CA SER A 311 -12.83 6.97 1.33
C SER A 311 -14.16 6.90 2.07
N TRP A 312 -15.05 7.89 1.85
CA TRP A 312 -16.40 7.84 2.40
C TRP A 312 -17.41 8.53 1.49
N ASP A 313 -18.45 7.79 1.17
CA ASP A 313 -19.60 8.23 0.40
C ASP A 313 -20.81 7.32 0.67
N ASN A 314 -21.74 7.77 1.51
CA ASN A 314 -22.94 7.01 1.86
C ASN A 314 -24.18 7.37 1.03
N GLU A 315 -23.99 7.98 -0.15
CA GLU A 315 -25.04 8.28 -1.11
C GLU A 315 -25.87 7.04 -1.51
N ALA A 316 -25.25 5.86 -1.58
CA ALA A 316 -25.96 4.60 -1.87
C ALA A 316 -27.02 4.24 -0.81
N ARG A 317 -26.80 4.63 0.45
CA ARG A 317 -27.76 4.45 1.56
C ARG A 317 -28.70 5.65 1.73
N ARG A 318 -28.29 6.84 1.26
CA ARG A 318 -29.03 8.11 1.43
C ARG A 318 -29.13 8.88 0.11
N PRO A 319 -29.90 8.39 -0.89
CA PRO A 319 -29.95 9.02 -2.19
C PRO A 319 -30.36 10.51 -2.12
N GLY A 320 -29.53 11.40 -2.65
CA GLY A 320 -29.72 12.84 -2.67
C GLY A 320 -29.30 13.55 -1.38
N LEU A 321 -28.93 12.81 -0.33
CA LEU A 321 -28.65 13.32 1.03
C LEU A 321 -27.37 12.69 1.62
N GLY A 322 -26.54 12.05 0.78
CA GLY A 322 -25.29 11.43 1.20
C GLY A 322 -24.29 12.43 1.78
N LYS A 323 -23.39 11.90 2.60
CA LYS A 323 -22.15 12.55 3.02
C LYS A 323 -21.03 11.98 2.17
N THR A 324 -20.37 12.85 1.40
CA THR A 324 -19.32 12.45 0.47
C THR A 324 -18.02 13.21 0.78
N LEU A 325 -16.92 12.46 0.88
CA LEU A 325 -15.59 13.00 1.03
C LEU A 325 -14.90 13.06 -0.33
N LEU A 326 -14.67 14.29 -0.78
CA LEU A 326 -14.05 14.63 -2.04
C LEU A 326 -12.53 14.53 -1.92
N ASN A 327 -11.85 14.41 -3.05
CA ASN A 327 -10.38 14.25 -3.12
C ASN A 327 -9.84 12.98 -2.44
N ALA A 328 -10.71 12.10 -1.93
CA ALA A 328 -10.31 10.75 -1.52
C ALA A 328 -9.69 10.03 -2.72
N SER A 329 -8.51 9.46 -2.52
CA SER A 329 -7.75 8.74 -3.54
C SER A 329 -6.80 7.74 -2.88
N PRO A 330 -6.36 6.70 -3.60
CA PRO A 330 -5.35 5.78 -3.07
C PRO A 330 -4.09 6.48 -2.56
N ALA A 331 -3.64 7.54 -3.23
CA ALA A 331 -2.47 8.30 -2.80
C ALA A 331 -2.70 9.12 -1.52
N ALA A 332 -3.88 9.72 -1.36
CA ALA A 332 -4.24 10.42 -0.12
C ALA A 332 -4.37 9.43 1.05
N TYR A 333 -5.03 8.30 0.83
CA TYR A 333 -5.15 7.22 1.81
C TYR A 333 -3.78 6.65 2.22
N LEU A 334 -2.87 6.43 1.26
CA LEU A 334 -1.49 5.98 1.53
C LEU A 334 -0.81 6.92 2.54
N LYS A 335 -0.85 8.23 2.29
CA LYS A 335 -0.25 9.23 3.19
C LYS A 335 -0.92 9.22 4.57
N TYR A 336 -2.24 9.07 4.62
CA TYR A 336 -2.98 9.04 5.88
C TYR A 336 -2.58 7.83 6.72
N LEU A 337 -2.57 6.65 6.11
CA LEU A 337 -2.14 5.42 6.77
C LEU A 337 -0.67 5.48 7.19
N GLU A 338 0.24 5.98 6.33
CA GLU A 338 1.65 6.15 6.66
C GLU A 338 1.84 7.05 7.90
N ALA A 339 1.17 8.20 7.95
CA ALA A 339 1.24 9.12 9.09
C ALA A 339 0.75 8.47 10.38
N VAL A 340 -0.35 7.71 10.33
CA VAL A 340 -0.91 7.01 11.48
C VAL A 340 -0.03 5.86 11.95
N ILE A 341 0.58 5.09 11.03
CA ILE A 341 1.56 4.05 11.40
C ILE A 341 2.77 4.68 12.09
N LEU A 342 3.34 5.75 11.52
CA LEU A 342 4.49 6.44 12.11
C LEU A 342 4.18 7.01 13.50
N GLU A 343 3.01 7.64 13.68
CA GLU A 343 2.57 8.12 14.99
C GLU A 343 2.41 6.96 15.99
N THR A 344 1.77 5.87 15.57
CA THR A 344 1.56 4.69 16.40
C THR A 344 2.88 4.08 16.87
N LYS A 345 3.84 3.90 15.95
CA LYS A 345 5.19 3.41 16.27
C LYS A 345 5.95 4.33 17.22
N LYS A 346 5.78 5.65 17.08
CA LYS A 346 6.41 6.65 17.95
C LYS A 346 5.81 6.62 19.37
N ARG A 347 4.51 6.42 19.49
CA ARG A 347 3.78 6.52 20.77
C ARG A 347 3.74 5.20 21.54
N ILE A 348 3.64 4.07 20.84
CA ILE A 348 3.45 2.74 21.45
C ILE A 348 4.78 1.98 21.38
N ALA A 349 5.40 1.78 22.55
CA ALA A 349 6.69 1.10 22.66
C ALA A 349 6.59 -0.42 22.44
N GLU A 350 5.49 -1.05 22.89
CA GLU A 350 5.27 -2.49 22.77
C GLU A 350 4.85 -2.85 21.32
N PRO A 351 5.67 -3.59 20.55
CA PRO A 351 5.35 -3.87 19.15
C PRO A 351 4.03 -4.61 18.95
N ASP A 352 3.64 -5.52 19.85
CA ASP A 352 2.37 -6.26 19.71
C ASP A 352 1.12 -5.38 19.90
N GLU A 353 1.28 -4.20 20.51
CA GLU A 353 0.22 -3.20 20.67
C GLU A 353 0.26 -2.11 19.58
N GLN A 354 1.23 -2.14 18.67
CA GLN A 354 1.27 -1.22 17.51
C GLN A 354 0.21 -1.65 16.50
N ILE A 355 -1.05 -1.31 16.79
CA ILE A 355 -2.22 -1.72 16.01
C ILE A 355 -2.90 -0.49 15.42
N VAL A 356 -3.23 -0.56 14.13
CA VAL A 356 -4.00 0.44 13.41
C VAL A 356 -5.24 -0.22 12.82
N PHE A 357 -6.40 0.37 13.07
CA PHE A 357 -7.67 -0.09 12.51
C PHE A 357 -7.98 0.61 11.19
N ILE A 358 -8.59 -0.11 10.25
CA ILE A 358 -9.00 0.41 8.94
C ILE A 358 -10.49 0.15 8.75
N ASN A 359 -11.27 1.22 8.64
CA ASN A 359 -12.67 1.18 8.26
C ASN A 359 -12.78 1.38 6.74
N ALA A 360 -12.98 0.38 5.90
CA ALA A 360 -13.17 -1.04 6.18
C ALA A 360 -12.64 -1.88 5.01
N TRP A 361 -12.75 -3.20 5.14
CA TRP A 361 -12.48 -4.13 4.05
C TRP A 361 -13.53 -3.94 2.94
N ASN A 362 -14.81 -4.02 3.29
CA ASN A 362 -15.92 -4.17 2.34
C ASN A 362 -17.17 -3.32 2.67
N GLU A 363 -17.02 -2.12 3.22
CA GLU A 363 -18.16 -1.23 3.48
C GLU A 363 -18.58 -0.47 2.20
N TRP A 364 -19.08 -1.22 1.21
CA TRP A 364 -19.32 -0.75 -0.16
C TRP A 364 -20.34 0.38 -0.26
N ALA A 365 -21.45 0.32 0.49
CA ALA A 365 -22.51 1.31 0.41
C ALA A 365 -22.17 2.64 1.12
N GLU A 366 -21.02 2.69 1.80
CA GLU A 366 -20.43 3.92 2.35
C GLU A 366 -19.13 4.30 1.63
N GLY A 367 -18.78 3.62 0.53
CA GLY A 367 -17.54 3.86 -0.21
C GLY A 367 -16.25 3.53 0.57
N ALA A 368 -16.36 3.06 1.81
CA ALA A 368 -15.23 2.80 2.71
C ALA A 368 -14.69 1.37 2.54
N HIS A 369 -14.37 0.97 1.31
CA HIS A 369 -13.86 -0.37 0.99
C HIS A 369 -12.39 -0.34 0.55
N LEU A 370 -11.61 -1.28 1.06
CA LEU A 370 -10.30 -1.65 0.50
C LEU A 370 -10.42 -2.65 -0.65
N GLU A 371 -11.55 -3.36 -0.73
CA GLU A 371 -11.79 -4.32 -1.80
C GLU A 371 -11.66 -3.67 -3.20
N PRO A 372 -11.11 -4.42 -4.18
CA PRO A 372 -10.88 -3.89 -5.51
C PRO A 372 -12.17 -3.48 -6.24
N ASP A 373 -12.19 -2.25 -6.75
CA ASP A 373 -13.29 -1.70 -7.55
C ASP A 373 -12.91 -1.50 -9.02
N ARG A 374 -13.88 -1.14 -9.86
CA ARG A 374 -13.65 -0.91 -11.29
C ARG A 374 -12.90 0.39 -11.60
N LYS A 375 -12.75 1.31 -10.65
CA LYS A 375 -12.14 2.63 -10.89
C LYS A 375 -10.64 2.63 -10.61
N TYR A 376 -10.26 2.02 -9.50
CA TYR A 376 -8.91 1.96 -8.96
C TYR A 376 -8.33 0.55 -9.04
N GLY A 377 -9.14 -0.49 -9.23
CA GLY A 377 -8.65 -1.87 -9.19
C GLY A 377 -8.04 -2.15 -7.82
N MET A 378 -6.80 -2.59 -7.80
CA MET A 378 -6.06 -2.97 -6.59
C MET A 378 -5.38 -1.80 -5.87
N SER A 379 -5.59 -0.54 -6.28
CA SER A 379 -4.74 0.57 -5.81
C SER A 379 -4.86 0.89 -4.32
N TYR A 380 -6.01 0.67 -3.68
CA TYR A 380 -6.12 0.84 -2.23
C TYR A 380 -5.34 -0.24 -1.45
N LEU A 381 -5.27 -1.46 -1.99
CA LEU A 381 -4.45 -2.53 -1.42
C LEU A 381 -2.95 -2.27 -1.67
N GLU A 382 -2.58 -1.77 -2.85
CA GLU A 382 -1.21 -1.30 -3.11
C GLU A 382 -0.83 -0.16 -2.17
N ALA A 383 -1.70 0.82 -2.00
CA ALA A 383 -1.51 1.94 -1.08
C ALA A 383 -1.30 1.48 0.37
N THR A 384 -2.06 0.47 0.82
CA THR A 384 -1.91 -0.14 2.15
C THR A 384 -0.51 -0.73 2.33
N ARG A 385 -0.05 -1.50 1.35
CA ARG A 385 1.28 -2.13 1.39
C ARG A 385 2.41 -1.10 1.30
N ILE A 386 2.30 -0.12 0.41
CA ILE A 386 3.32 0.92 0.22
C ILE A 386 3.41 1.85 1.45
N ALA A 387 2.28 2.19 2.09
CA ALA A 387 2.29 2.96 3.33
C ALA A 387 3.09 2.25 4.43
N SER A 388 2.85 0.93 4.60
CA SER A 388 3.56 0.11 5.59
C SER A 388 5.06 -0.01 5.27
N LEU A 389 5.41 -0.21 3.99
CA LEU A 389 6.79 -0.19 3.52
C LEU A 389 7.48 1.14 3.84
N ARG A 390 6.88 2.28 3.50
CA ARG A 390 7.49 3.59 3.73
C ARG A 390 7.66 3.89 5.22
N ALA A 391 6.67 3.54 6.03
CA ALA A 391 6.76 3.68 7.48
C ALA A 391 7.84 2.78 8.12
N HIS A 392 8.12 1.63 7.51
CA HIS A 392 9.26 0.78 7.87
C HIS A 392 10.58 1.47 7.52
N LEU A 393 10.74 1.92 6.27
CA LEU A 393 11.98 2.52 5.77
C LEU A 393 12.36 3.80 6.53
N LYS A 394 11.41 4.70 6.78
CA LYS A 394 11.66 5.94 7.54
C LYS A 394 12.03 5.70 9.00
N GLY A 395 11.69 4.54 9.55
CA GLY A 395 12.03 4.14 10.91
C GLY A 395 13.42 3.53 11.07
N GLN A 396 14.11 3.18 9.97
CA GLN A 396 15.42 2.55 10.01
C GLN A 396 16.55 3.56 9.79
N GLN A 397 17.42 3.73 10.79
CA GLN A 397 18.63 4.54 10.67
C GLN A 397 19.88 3.73 10.31
N HIS A 398 19.81 2.40 10.30
CA HIS A 398 20.94 1.52 10.04
C HIS A 398 20.70 0.64 8.83
N ILE A 399 21.63 0.70 7.89
CA ILE A 399 21.60 -0.04 6.62
C ILE A 399 22.80 -0.96 6.71
N GLY A 400 22.54 -2.25 6.97
CA GLY A 400 23.50 -3.20 7.51
C GLY A 400 24.70 -3.54 6.60
N ASP A 401 25.64 -4.28 7.18
CA ASP A 401 26.89 -4.79 6.57
C ASP A 401 26.66 -5.95 5.57
N GLY A 402 25.51 -5.96 4.87
CA GLY A 402 25.16 -6.97 3.89
C GLY A 402 26.05 -6.98 2.64
N LYS A 403 25.84 -7.99 1.80
CA LYS A 403 26.64 -8.20 0.58
C LYS A 403 26.29 -7.20 -0.51
N LEU A 404 27.23 -7.02 -1.44
CA LEU A 404 27.01 -6.27 -2.68
C LEU A 404 26.43 -7.19 -3.77
N ALA A 405 25.26 -6.88 -4.30
CA ALA A 405 24.80 -7.48 -5.55
C ALA A 405 25.28 -6.65 -6.74
N ILE A 406 25.91 -7.28 -7.73
CA ILE A 406 26.38 -6.60 -8.93
C ILE A 406 25.55 -7.10 -10.11
N VAL A 407 24.72 -6.23 -10.67
CA VAL A 407 23.84 -6.57 -11.80
C VAL A 407 24.38 -5.93 -13.07
N VAL A 408 24.84 -6.76 -14.00
CA VAL A 408 25.40 -6.34 -15.29
C VAL A 408 24.47 -6.75 -16.42
N HIS A 409 23.97 -5.79 -17.22
CA HIS A 409 23.22 -6.12 -18.44
C HIS A 409 24.12 -6.09 -19.68
N ALA A 410 24.35 -7.26 -20.29
CA ALA A 410 25.24 -7.48 -21.42
C ALA A 410 24.48 -7.55 -22.76
N PHE A 411 24.01 -6.39 -23.23
CA PHE A 411 23.39 -6.27 -24.56
C PHE A 411 24.41 -6.31 -25.71
N TYR A 412 25.61 -5.79 -25.49
CA TYR A 412 26.76 -5.83 -26.41
C TYR A 412 27.85 -6.72 -25.80
N PRO A 413 27.82 -8.05 -26.06
CA PRO A 413 28.74 -8.97 -25.41
C PRO A 413 30.22 -8.65 -25.65
N GLU A 414 30.55 -8.03 -26.79
CA GLU A 414 31.91 -7.62 -27.12
C GLU A 414 32.49 -6.57 -26.15
N LEU A 415 31.62 -5.80 -25.48
CA LEU A 415 32.00 -4.79 -24.49
C LEU A 415 31.96 -5.32 -23.05
N LEU A 416 31.46 -6.54 -22.83
CA LEU A 416 31.34 -7.13 -21.49
C LEU A 416 32.72 -7.28 -20.82
N GLN A 417 33.76 -7.56 -21.61
CA GLN A 417 35.12 -7.72 -21.11
C GLN A 417 35.61 -6.50 -20.32
N GLU A 418 35.24 -5.29 -20.75
CA GLU A 418 35.65 -4.04 -20.08
C GLU A 418 35.04 -3.90 -18.68
N ILE A 419 33.83 -4.42 -18.48
CA ILE A 419 33.18 -4.45 -17.17
C ILE A 419 33.84 -5.53 -16.32
N VAL A 420 33.99 -6.72 -16.89
CA VAL A 420 34.51 -7.90 -16.20
C VAL A 420 35.90 -7.67 -15.60
N VAL A 421 36.80 -6.98 -16.31
CA VAL A 421 38.15 -6.66 -15.80
C VAL A 421 38.09 -5.90 -14.47
N ASN A 422 37.10 -5.02 -14.28
CA ASN A 422 36.95 -4.26 -13.03
C ASN A 422 36.33 -5.07 -11.88
N LEU A 423 35.76 -6.24 -12.15
CA LEU A 423 35.01 -7.04 -11.18
C LEU A 423 35.79 -8.28 -10.66
N ARG A 424 36.81 -8.76 -11.37
CA ARG A 424 37.52 -10.01 -11.01
C ARG A 424 38.18 -9.98 -9.65
N ASP A 425 38.81 -8.86 -9.31
CA ASP A 425 39.67 -8.74 -8.12
C ASP A 425 38.93 -8.04 -6.96
N LEU A 426 37.60 -8.16 -6.90
CA LEU A 426 36.79 -7.56 -5.85
C LEU A 426 36.94 -8.29 -4.51
N GLU A 427 37.70 -7.68 -3.59
CA GLU A 427 37.85 -8.17 -2.20
C GLU A 427 36.70 -7.71 -1.27
N ILE A 428 35.49 -7.57 -1.80
CA ILE A 428 34.28 -7.20 -1.04
C ILE A 428 33.30 -8.37 -1.14
N PRO A 429 32.60 -8.81 -0.09
CA PRO A 429 31.57 -9.84 -0.20
C PRO A 429 30.49 -9.46 -1.22
N HIS A 430 30.39 -10.23 -2.31
CA HIS A 430 29.50 -9.89 -3.43
C HIS A 430 28.95 -11.12 -4.16
N GLN A 431 27.89 -10.91 -4.94
CA GLN A 431 27.38 -11.84 -5.94
C GLN A 431 27.16 -11.10 -7.26
N ILE A 432 27.56 -11.70 -8.38
CA ILE A 432 27.40 -11.11 -9.72
C ILE A 432 26.24 -11.80 -10.45
N PHE A 433 25.39 -10.99 -11.06
CA PHE A 433 24.29 -11.39 -11.92
C PHE A 433 24.49 -10.74 -13.29
N VAL A 434 24.70 -11.54 -14.32
CA VAL A 434 24.84 -11.09 -15.70
C VAL A 434 23.55 -11.39 -16.44
N THR A 435 22.84 -10.34 -16.84
CA THR A 435 21.62 -10.45 -17.65
C THR A 435 21.94 -10.21 -19.12
N ALA A 436 21.30 -10.93 -20.03
CA ALA A 436 21.47 -10.71 -21.46
C ALA A 436 20.21 -11.07 -22.26
N PRO A 437 20.02 -10.51 -23.46
CA PRO A 437 19.04 -11.03 -24.40
C PRO A 437 19.30 -12.51 -24.73
N SER A 438 18.25 -13.32 -24.84
CA SER A 438 18.39 -14.76 -25.11
C SER A 438 19.18 -15.10 -26.39
N ASP A 439 19.15 -14.22 -27.41
CA ASP A 439 19.93 -14.40 -28.65
C ASP A 439 21.44 -14.15 -28.48
N LYS A 440 21.89 -13.71 -27.30
CA LYS A 440 23.30 -13.47 -26.94
C LYS A 440 23.88 -14.52 -25.99
N GLU A 441 23.11 -15.55 -25.65
CA GLU A 441 23.46 -16.57 -24.66
C GLU A 441 24.88 -17.13 -24.84
N VAL A 442 25.18 -17.62 -26.05
CA VAL A 442 26.45 -18.33 -26.34
C VAL A 442 27.66 -17.43 -26.08
N GLU A 443 27.61 -16.19 -26.54
CA GLU A 443 28.74 -15.26 -26.42
C GLU A 443 28.93 -14.78 -24.98
N VAL A 444 27.83 -14.46 -24.29
CA VAL A 444 27.86 -14.01 -22.89
C VAL A 444 28.32 -15.13 -21.97
N LYS A 445 27.76 -16.34 -22.09
CA LYS A 445 28.18 -17.49 -21.27
C LYS A 445 29.66 -17.79 -21.45
N ARG A 446 30.17 -17.77 -22.70
CA ARG A 446 31.60 -17.97 -22.97
C ARG A 446 32.48 -16.97 -22.21
N ILE A 447 32.13 -15.68 -22.20
CA ILE A 447 32.90 -14.64 -21.49
C ILE A 447 32.77 -14.83 -19.97
N VAL A 448 31.56 -15.07 -19.47
CA VAL A 448 31.30 -15.18 -18.03
C VAL A 448 31.94 -16.43 -17.44
N GLU A 449 31.86 -17.59 -18.08
CA GLU A 449 32.47 -18.84 -17.60
C GLU A 449 34.00 -18.75 -17.54
N GLN A 450 34.61 -18.01 -18.48
CA GLN A 450 36.06 -17.82 -18.53
C GLN A 450 36.55 -16.87 -17.44
N GLU A 451 35.79 -15.82 -17.15
CA GLU A 451 36.32 -14.66 -16.44
C GLU A 451 35.64 -14.36 -15.10
N LEU A 452 34.39 -14.81 -14.92
CA LEU A 452 33.58 -14.66 -13.70
C LEU A 452 32.81 -15.98 -13.42
N PRO A 453 33.50 -17.10 -13.14
CA PRO A 453 32.87 -18.42 -13.06
C PRO A 453 31.81 -18.58 -11.95
N ALA A 454 31.78 -17.67 -10.96
CA ALA A 454 30.78 -17.64 -9.90
C ALA A 454 29.55 -16.76 -10.20
N ALA A 455 29.53 -16.08 -11.35
CA ALA A 455 28.41 -15.21 -11.73
C ALA A 455 27.21 -16.02 -12.25
N ALA A 456 26.01 -15.58 -11.87
CA ALA A 456 24.78 -16.14 -12.40
C ALA A 456 24.42 -15.48 -13.73
N VAL A 457 24.22 -16.27 -14.80
CA VAL A 457 23.77 -15.76 -16.10
C VAL A 457 22.26 -15.94 -16.24
N LEU A 458 21.53 -14.86 -16.48
CA LEU A 458 20.08 -14.82 -16.61
C LEU A 458 19.69 -14.27 -17.98
N LEU A 459 18.84 -15.00 -18.70
CA LEU A 459 18.46 -14.66 -20.07
C LEU A 459 17.03 -14.16 -20.11
N PHE A 460 16.80 -13.08 -20.84
CA PHE A 460 15.49 -12.45 -20.96
C PHE A 460 15.18 -12.12 -22.42
N GLU A 461 13.89 -11.98 -22.72
CA GLU A 461 13.48 -11.30 -23.95
C GLU A 461 14.04 -9.88 -23.97
N ASN A 462 14.39 -9.37 -25.15
CA ASN A 462 14.87 -7.99 -25.30
C ASN A 462 13.72 -6.99 -25.13
N ARG A 463 13.32 -6.75 -23.88
CA ARG A 463 12.17 -5.94 -23.50
C ARG A 463 12.51 -5.12 -22.26
N GLY A 464 12.29 -3.81 -22.32
CA GLY A 464 12.66 -2.90 -21.24
C GLY A 464 14.17 -2.64 -21.10
N ARG A 465 14.96 -3.01 -22.12
CA ARG A 465 16.43 -2.77 -22.22
C ARG A 465 17.18 -3.33 -21.01
N ASP A 466 18.06 -2.55 -20.41
CA ASP A 466 18.77 -2.88 -19.18
C ASP A 466 17.90 -2.72 -17.92
N VAL A 467 16.77 -2.02 -18.00
CA VAL A 467 15.91 -1.70 -16.84
C VAL A 467 14.97 -2.86 -16.50
N GLY A 468 14.33 -3.45 -17.50
CA GLY A 468 13.42 -4.59 -17.33
C GLY A 468 14.11 -5.78 -16.63
N PRO A 469 15.16 -6.35 -17.22
CA PRO A 469 15.97 -7.42 -16.62
C PRO A 469 16.53 -7.04 -15.24
N PHE A 470 16.90 -5.78 -15.02
CA PHE A 470 17.36 -5.33 -13.71
C PHE A 470 16.25 -5.44 -12.64
N LEU A 471 15.02 -5.01 -12.94
CA LEU A 471 13.89 -5.18 -12.02
C LEU A 471 13.58 -6.67 -11.77
N GLU A 472 13.68 -7.52 -12.79
CA GLU A 472 13.52 -8.99 -12.61
C GLU A 472 14.55 -9.55 -11.64
N VAL A 473 15.83 -9.17 -11.78
CA VAL A 473 16.89 -9.59 -10.86
C VAL A 473 16.57 -9.11 -9.45
N LEU A 474 16.28 -7.82 -9.26
CA LEU A 474 15.98 -7.26 -7.93
C LEU A 474 14.82 -7.97 -7.23
N ARG A 475 13.78 -8.37 -7.95
CA ARG A 475 12.64 -9.14 -7.40
C ARG A 475 13.02 -10.56 -6.98
N SER A 476 14.16 -11.07 -7.42
CA SER A 476 14.69 -12.39 -7.04
C SER A 476 15.74 -12.35 -5.93
N LEU A 477 16.27 -11.16 -5.57
CA LEU A 477 17.30 -11.02 -4.54
C LEU A 477 16.70 -10.90 -3.15
N ASP A 478 17.23 -11.61 -2.16
CA ASP A 478 16.96 -11.32 -0.76
C ASP A 478 17.63 -9.99 -0.38
N LEU A 479 16.84 -8.94 -0.21
CA LEU A 479 17.34 -7.59 0.05
C LEU A 479 17.75 -7.35 1.52
N ASP A 480 17.49 -8.33 2.41
CA ASP A 480 18.09 -8.38 3.75
C ASP A 480 19.54 -8.90 3.69
N GLU A 481 19.85 -9.81 2.74
CA GLU A 481 21.22 -10.27 2.45
C GLU A 481 22.02 -9.24 1.64
N PHE A 482 21.40 -8.69 0.58
CA PHE A 482 22.04 -7.75 -0.35
C PHE A 482 21.64 -6.30 -0.04
N THR A 483 22.38 -5.65 0.86
CA THR A 483 22.07 -4.27 1.29
C THR A 483 22.53 -3.21 0.29
N HIS A 484 23.42 -3.56 -0.64
CA HIS A 484 23.95 -2.67 -1.67
C HIS A 484 23.84 -3.32 -3.05
N ILE A 485 23.50 -2.50 -4.06
CA ILE A 485 23.33 -2.90 -5.46
C ILE A 485 24.23 -2.02 -6.33
N LEU A 486 25.14 -2.64 -7.09
CA LEU A 486 25.87 -2.00 -8.18
C LEU A 486 25.21 -2.39 -9.50
N LYS A 487 24.63 -1.42 -10.21
CA LYS A 487 24.04 -1.62 -11.52
C LYS A 487 24.99 -1.15 -12.62
N LEU A 488 25.29 -2.02 -13.58
CA LEU A 488 26.13 -1.74 -14.74
C LEU A 488 25.46 -2.30 -16.00
N HIS A 489 25.83 -1.78 -17.17
CA HIS A 489 25.41 -2.40 -18.43
C HIS A 489 26.39 -2.08 -19.56
N THR A 490 26.42 -2.91 -20.59
CA THR A 490 27.16 -2.59 -21.82
C THR A 490 26.40 -1.50 -22.58
N LYS A 491 27.10 -0.51 -23.12
CA LYS A 491 26.48 0.60 -23.86
C LYS A 491 27.29 0.88 -25.12
N ARG A 492 26.61 1.13 -26.24
CA ARG A 492 27.23 1.59 -27.49
C ARG A 492 26.41 2.71 -28.07
N SER A 493 27.05 3.80 -28.45
CA SER A 493 26.37 4.95 -29.05
C SER A 493 26.57 4.94 -30.56
N LYS A 494 25.63 4.35 -31.30
CA LYS A 494 25.76 4.16 -32.76
C LYS A 494 25.74 5.46 -33.59
N HIS A 495 25.45 6.62 -32.99
CA HIS A 495 25.15 7.86 -33.72
C HIS A 495 25.81 9.14 -33.18
N ILE A 496 26.73 9.07 -32.21
CA ILE A 496 27.38 10.27 -31.63
C ILE A 496 28.88 10.00 -31.40
N ALA A 497 29.75 10.87 -31.92
CA ALA A 497 31.21 10.77 -31.79
C ALA A 497 31.74 10.82 -30.35
N THR A 498 30.95 11.30 -29.38
CA THR A 498 31.28 11.39 -27.95
C THR A 498 30.73 10.24 -27.11
N GLY A 499 30.02 9.28 -27.70
CA GLY A 499 29.29 8.28 -26.94
C GLY A 499 30.16 7.15 -26.36
N ASP A 500 31.33 6.89 -26.92
CA ASP A 500 32.33 5.99 -26.33
C ASP A 500 32.95 6.62 -25.07
N ARG A 501 33.15 7.94 -25.09
CA ARG A 501 33.60 8.72 -23.93
C ARG A 501 32.57 8.70 -22.79
N TRP A 502 31.27 8.84 -23.09
CA TRP A 502 30.19 8.72 -22.09
C TRP A 502 30.27 7.36 -21.37
N ARG A 503 30.40 6.28 -22.14
CA ARG A 503 30.53 4.92 -21.60
C ARG A 503 31.79 4.75 -20.74
N GLU A 504 32.93 5.25 -21.20
CA GLU A 504 34.20 5.24 -20.44
C GLU A 504 34.07 6.03 -19.13
N GLU A 505 33.40 7.18 -19.14
CA GLU A 505 33.13 7.99 -17.94
C GLU A 505 32.21 7.26 -16.94
N LEU A 506 31.18 6.55 -17.42
CA LEU A 506 30.29 5.75 -16.56
C LEU A 506 31.03 4.56 -15.92
N LEU A 507 31.83 3.82 -16.70
CA LEU A 507 32.57 2.65 -16.22
C LEU A 507 33.74 3.03 -15.32
N SER A 508 34.45 4.12 -15.65
CA SER A 508 35.57 4.61 -14.83
C SER A 508 35.13 5.08 -13.45
N ALA A 509 33.86 5.46 -13.26
CA ALA A 509 33.32 5.80 -11.94
C ALA A 509 33.24 4.58 -10.98
N PHE A 510 33.31 3.35 -11.51
CA PHE A 510 33.16 2.11 -10.74
C PHE A 510 34.33 1.14 -10.91
N THR A 511 35.56 1.66 -11.09
CA THR A 511 36.78 0.87 -10.89
C THR A 511 36.86 0.36 -9.45
N LEU A 512 37.69 -0.67 -9.19
CA LEU A 512 37.87 -1.26 -7.86
C LEU A 512 38.08 -0.21 -6.74
N GLU A 513 39.02 0.71 -6.95
CA GLU A 513 39.36 1.77 -5.99
C GLU A 513 38.19 2.74 -5.76
N ARG A 514 37.51 3.12 -6.84
CA ARG A 514 36.37 4.04 -6.76
C ARG A 514 35.16 3.37 -6.13
N LEU A 515 34.87 2.10 -6.41
CA LEU A 515 33.79 1.36 -5.77
C LEU A 515 33.97 1.30 -4.25
N ARG A 516 35.19 1.04 -3.77
CA ARG A 516 35.51 1.11 -2.32
C ARG A 516 35.23 2.49 -1.74
N THR A 517 35.62 3.54 -2.48
CA THR A 517 35.34 4.94 -2.10
C THR A 517 33.83 5.21 -2.07
N SER A 518 33.08 4.76 -3.07
CA SER A 518 31.62 4.91 -3.19
C SER A 518 30.89 4.22 -2.03
N LEU A 519 31.28 3.00 -1.69
CA LEU A 519 30.73 2.26 -0.55
C LEU A 519 31.03 2.97 0.77
N LYS A 520 32.26 3.48 0.94
CA LYS A 520 32.62 4.30 2.10
C LYS A 520 31.79 5.58 2.17
N VAL A 521 31.57 6.26 1.05
CA VAL A 521 30.72 7.45 0.98
C VAL A 521 29.30 7.12 1.41
N LEU A 522 28.70 6.04 0.92
CA LEU A 522 27.38 5.62 1.38
C LEU A 522 27.39 5.34 2.88
N ALA A 523 28.36 4.58 3.39
CA ALA A 523 28.50 4.28 4.82
C ALA A 523 28.59 5.54 5.69
N ASP A 524 29.38 6.53 5.28
CA ASP A 524 29.55 7.80 5.98
C ASP A 524 28.34 8.75 5.81
N ASN A 525 27.41 8.46 4.88
CA ASN A 525 26.27 9.29 4.52
C ASN A 525 24.95 8.50 4.48
N PRO A 526 24.30 8.25 5.63
CA PRO A 526 23.13 7.38 5.73
C PRO A 526 21.90 7.88 4.96
N HIS A 527 21.80 9.18 4.68
CA HIS A 527 20.69 9.80 3.93
C HIS A 527 20.78 9.59 2.41
N ILE A 528 21.92 9.08 1.91
CA ILE A 528 22.12 8.86 0.47
C ILE A 528 21.70 7.44 0.12
N GLY A 529 20.74 7.32 -0.79
CA GLY A 529 20.20 6.05 -1.25
C GLY A 529 20.80 5.59 -2.58
N ILE A 530 21.07 6.53 -3.50
CA ILE A 530 21.61 6.23 -4.83
C ILE A 530 22.77 7.18 -5.13
N LEU A 531 23.87 6.62 -5.59
CA LEU A 531 25.10 7.31 -5.94
C LEU A 531 25.46 7.05 -7.40
N GLY A 532 25.31 8.08 -8.22
CA GLY A 532 25.67 8.07 -9.64
C GLY A 532 27.03 8.72 -9.92
N PRO A 533 27.56 8.58 -11.15
CA PRO A 533 28.73 9.33 -11.60
C PRO A 533 28.44 10.84 -11.73
N SER A 534 29.37 11.72 -11.36
CA SER A 534 29.17 13.20 -11.36
C SER A 534 28.65 13.78 -12.66
N GLY A 535 29.22 13.39 -13.81
CA GLY A 535 28.81 13.88 -15.13
C GLY A 535 27.42 13.41 -15.58
N HIS A 536 26.76 12.56 -14.79
CA HIS A 536 25.57 11.82 -15.19
C HIS A 536 24.36 12.09 -14.30
N LEU A 537 24.50 12.96 -13.30
CA LEU A 537 23.35 13.47 -12.57
C LEU A 537 22.74 14.63 -13.36
N LEU A 538 21.68 14.33 -14.13
CA LEU A 538 21.05 15.28 -15.05
C LEU A 538 19.78 15.89 -14.43
N SER A 539 19.48 17.13 -14.84
CA SER A 539 18.26 17.85 -14.46
C SER A 539 17.01 17.08 -14.88
N MET A 540 16.07 16.86 -13.95
CA MET A 540 14.81 16.19 -14.25
C MET A 540 14.00 16.99 -15.29
N SER A 541 13.79 18.28 -15.07
CA SER A 541 13.01 19.17 -15.96
C SER A 541 13.50 19.18 -17.41
N ALA A 542 14.82 19.10 -17.64
CA ALA A 542 15.39 19.12 -18.98
C ALA A 542 15.15 17.81 -19.76
N PHE A 543 14.96 16.70 -19.06
CA PHE A 543 14.91 15.37 -19.67
C PHE A 543 13.61 14.59 -19.41
N LEU A 544 12.66 15.15 -18.66
CA LEU A 544 11.38 14.52 -18.35
C LEU A 544 10.54 14.29 -19.61
N ASN A 545 10.39 15.33 -20.44
CA ASN A 545 9.79 15.31 -21.78
C ASN A 545 8.55 14.38 -21.86
N ARG A 546 8.56 13.39 -22.77
CA ARG A 546 7.45 12.45 -23.02
C ARG A 546 7.17 11.49 -21.86
N ASN A 547 8.04 11.40 -20.86
CA ASN A 547 7.90 10.47 -19.74
C ASN A 547 7.17 11.10 -18.54
N GLU A 548 6.86 12.41 -18.55
CA GLU A 548 6.31 13.12 -17.40
C GLU A 548 5.07 12.43 -16.80
N LYS A 549 4.10 12.09 -17.65
CA LYS A 549 2.86 11.44 -17.20
C LYS A 549 3.15 10.12 -16.48
N THR A 550 3.99 9.26 -17.06
CA THR A 550 4.35 7.96 -16.49
C THR A 550 5.15 8.13 -15.21
N VAL A 551 6.11 9.05 -15.17
CA VAL A 551 6.93 9.33 -13.98
C VAL A 551 6.06 9.81 -12.83
N ARG A 552 5.15 10.75 -13.08
CA ARG A 552 4.18 11.24 -12.07
C ARG A 552 3.27 10.11 -11.58
N LYS A 553 2.81 9.23 -12.47
CA LYS A 553 2.02 8.05 -12.11
C LYS A 553 2.79 7.10 -11.18
N LEU A 554 4.04 6.76 -11.53
CA LEU A 554 4.87 5.86 -10.73
C LEU A 554 5.20 6.47 -9.36
N ALA A 555 5.56 7.75 -9.33
CA ALA A 555 5.81 8.48 -8.09
C ALA A 555 4.58 8.52 -7.18
N LYS A 556 3.39 8.79 -7.74
CA LYS A 556 2.13 8.77 -7.00
C LYS A 556 1.84 7.41 -6.36
N ARG A 557 2.07 6.31 -7.11
CA ARG A 557 1.96 4.93 -6.59
C ARG A 557 2.95 4.64 -5.45
N MET A 558 4.13 5.27 -5.48
CA MET A 558 5.13 5.20 -4.38
C MET A 558 4.85 6.19 -3.23
N GLY A 559 3.73 6.91 -3.24
CA GLY A 559 3.36 7.88 -2.21
C GLY A 559 3.97 9.29 -2.37
N ILE A 560 4.56 9.59 -3.53
CA ILE A 560 5.10 10.91 -3.87
C ILE A 560 4.10 11.64 -4.78
N SER A 561 3.27 12.49 -4.19
CA SER A 561 2.22 13.24 -4.92
C SER A 561 2.68 14.59 -5.45
N GLU A 562 3.71 15.17 -4.85
CA GLU A 562 4.27 16.46 -5.23
C GLU A 562 5.64 16.22 -5.85
N ILE A 563 5.80 16.63 -7.10
CA ILE A 563 7.04 16.47 -7.86
C ILE A 563 7.33 17.81 -8.51
N TYR A 564 8.57 18.27 -8.33
CA TYR A 564 9.06 19.57 -8.77
C TYR A 564 10.28 19.37 -9.67
N PRO A 565 10.08 18.98 -10.96
CA PRO A 565 11.17 18.60 -11.87
C PRO A 565 12.27 19.65 -12.04
N GLU A 566 11.96 20.92 -11.78
CA GLU A 566 12.90 22.05 -11.79
C GLU A 566 13.99 21.96 -10.71
N ASN A 567 13.70 21.24 -9.62
CA ASN A 567 14.56 21.03 -8.46
C ASN A 567 15.14 19.61 -8.42
N ASP A 568 14.55 18.67 -9.17
CA ASP A 568 14.92 17.26 -9.12
C ASP A 568 16.01 16.92 -10.15
N SER A 569 16.73 15.83 -9.87
CA SER A 569 17.74 15.26 -10.76
C SER A 569 17.66 13.73 -10.78
N PHE A 570 18.24 13.09 -11.80
CA PHE A 570 18.28 11.63 -11.93
C PHE A 570 19.62 11.15 -12.51
N VAL A 571 19.97 9.89 -12.26
CA VAL A 571 21.19 9.28 -12.80
C VAL A 571 20.93 8.78 -14.22
N ALA A 572 21.42 9.51 -15.21
CA ALA A 572 21.25 9.18 -16.61
C ALA A 572 22.16 8.03 -17.06
N GLY A 573 21.61 7.12 -17.85
CA GLY A 573 22.30 5.92 -18.31
C GLY A 573 22.34 4.81 -17.28
N THR A 574 21.50 4.85 -16.24
CA THR A 574 21.16 3.74 -15.34
C THR A 574 22.36 2.90 -14.83
N MET A 575 23.51 3.54 -14.58
CA MET A 575 24.66 2.92 -13.89
C MET A 575 24.91 3.68 -12.58
N PHE A 576 24.79 2.98 -11.47
CA PHE A 576 24.86 3.58 -10.13
C PHE A 576 25.17 2.52 -9.07
N LEU A 577 25.63 2.99 -7.92
CA LEU A 577 25.63 2.24 -6.67
C LEU A 577 24.43 2.69 -5.84
N ALA A 578 23.63 1.77 -5.33
CA ALA A 578 22.45 2.08 -4.52
C ALA A 578 22.39 1.21 -3.28
N ARG A 579 21.73 1.72 -2.25
CA ARG A 579 21.23 0.93 -1.14
C ARG A 579 19.99 0.19 -1.62
N SER A 580 19.80 -1.07 -1.22
CA SER A 580 18.62 -1.84 -1.58
C SER A 580 17.33 -1.14 -1.14
N THR A 581 17.35 -0.49 0.02
CA THR A 581 16.24 0.29 0.58
C THR A 581 15.75 1.42 -0.33
N ALA A 582 16.64 2.07 -1.08
CA ALA A 582 16.27 3.13 -2.02
C ALA A 582 15.47 2.60 -3.24
N LEU A 583 15.60 1.30 -3.53
CA LEU A 583 14.95 0.65 -4.66
C LEU A 583 13.66 -0.10 -4.25
N LEU A 584 13.47 -0.35 -2.95
CA LEU A 584 12.31 -1.09 -2.45
C LEU A 584 10.96 -0.51 -2.91
N PRO A 585 10.70 0.82 -2.87
CA PRO A 585 9.42 1.37 -3.32
C PRO A 585 9.08 1.04 -4.78
N ILE A 586 10.03 1.20 -5.71
CA ILE A 586 9.76 0.90 -7.13
C ILE A 586 9.65 -0.59 -7.42
N ILE A 587 10.46 -1.44 -6.75
CA ILE A 587 10.36 -2.91 -6.84
C ILE A 587 8.96 -3.36 -6.40
N ASN A 588 8.46 -2.75 -5.32
CA ASN A 588 7.16 -3.04 -4.74
C ASN A 588 5.99 -2.57 -5.63
N LEU A 589 6.20 -1.83 -6.72
CA LEU A 589 5.13 -1.56 -7.69
C LEU A 589 4.82 -2.74 -8.61
N GLY A 590 5.65 -3.79 -8.59
CA GLY A 590 5.36 -5.02 -9.32
C GLY A 590 5.54 -4.95 -10.83
N ILE A 591 6.25 -3.94 -11.32
CA ILE A 591 6.46 -3.73 -12.76
C ILE A 591 7.33 -4.88 -13.29
N GLY A 592 6.77 -5.67 -14.20
CA GLY A 592 7.44 -6.81 -14.83
C GLY A 592 7.76 -6.54 -16.29
N LEU A 593 8.51 -7.47 -16.92
CA LEU A 593 8.85 -7.37 -18.35
C LEU A 593 7.63 -7.16 -19.27
N SER A 594 6.47 -7.73 -18.93
CA SER A 594 5.24 -7.60 -19.71
C SER A 594 4.67 -6.18 -19.76
N ASP A 595 5.07 -5.29 -18.85
CA ASP A 595 4.59 -3.90 -18.79
C ASP A 595 5.36 -2.97 -19.73
N PHE A 596 6.57 -3.35 -20.14
CA PHE A 596 7.41 -2.55 -21.04
C PHE A 596 6.92 -2.67 -22.48
N GLU A 597 7.18 -1.65 -23.29
CA GLU A 597 6.92 -1.71 -24.73
C GLU A 597 7.83 -2.74 -25.41
N LYS A 598 7.39 -3.28 -26.56
CA LYS A 598 8.29 -4.08 -27.43
C LYS A 598 9.39 -3.17 -27.97
N GLU A 599 10.63 -3.66 -28.03
CA GLU A 599 11.75 -2.87 -28.55
C GLU A 599 11.70 -2.80 -30.09
N GLU A 600 11.44 -1.60 -30.61
CA GLU A 600 11.34 -1.27 -32.04
C GLU A 600 12.30 -0.14 -32.44
N GLY A 601 13.33 0.11 -31.62
CA GLY A 601 14.32 1.17 -31.86
C GLY A 601 13.91 2.56 -31.34
N GLN A 602 12.99 2.61 -30.37
CA GLN A 602 12.55 3.85 -29.75
C GLN A 602 13.71 4.60 -29.08
N ILE A 603 13.75 5.93 -29.15
CA ILE A 603 14.88 6.72 -28.58
C ILE A 603 14.55 7.42 -27.26
N ASN A 604 13.26 7.56 -26.92
CA ASN A 604 12.76 8.15 -25.66
C ASN A 604 11.25 7.84 -25.53
N GLY A 605 10.67 8.07 -24.35
CA GLY A 605 9.22 7.98 -24.13
C GLY A 605 8.71 6.59 -23.80
N THR A 606 9.60 5.66 -23.43
CA THR A 606 9.24 4.28 -23.03
C THR A 606 9.22 4.13 -21.52
N LEU A 607 8.59 3.07 -21.02
CA LEU A 607 8.56 2.76 -19.58
C LEU A 607 9.96 2.65 -18.96
N ALA A 608 10.95 2.14 -19.70
CA ALA A 608 12.35 2.10 -19.25
C ALA A 608 12.92 3.48 -18.94
N HIS A 609 12.64 4.48 -19.79
CA HIS A 609 13.04 5.87 -19.56
C HIS A 609 12.28 6.48 -18.38
N ALA A 610 10.99 6.16 -18.23
CA ALA A 610 10.23 6.61 -17.07
C ALA A 610 10.80 6.04 -15.76
N ILE A 611 11.10 4.74 -15.70
CA ILE A 611 11.67 4.09 -14.52
C ILE A 611 13.04 4.66 -14.16
N GLU A 612 13.93 4.88 -15.13
CA GLU A 612 15.23 5.54 -14.91
C GLU A 612 15.08 6.85 -14.12
N ARG A 613 14.10 7.67 -14.48
CA ARG A 613 13.78 8.93 -13.79
C ARG A 613 13.09 8.70 -12.45
N SER A 614 12.21 7.70 -12.37
CA SER A 614 11.46 7.36 -11.16
C SER A 614 12.31 6.78 -10.04
N LEU A 615 13.54 6.34 -10.30
CA LEU A 615 14.48 5.93 -9.25
C LEU A 615 14.75 7.04 -8.22
N THR A 616 14.72 8.31 -8.63
CA THR A 616 14.82 9.45 -7.72
C THR A 616 13.68 9.46 -6.72
N TYR A 617 12.44 9.30 -7.19
CA TYR A 617 11.25 9.29 -6.32
C TYR A 617 11.13 7.98 -5.52
N SER A 618 11.75 6.89 -5.98
CA SER A 618 11.90 5.68 -5.17
C SER A 618 12.81 5.93 -3.97
N ALA A 619 13.94 6.59 -4.17
CA ALA A 619 14.83 6.98 -3.07
C ALA A 619 14.09 7.94 -2.11
N GLU A 620 13.39 8.95 -2.64
CA GLU A 620 12.62 9.90 -1.84
C GLU A 620 11.52 9.20 -1.02
N ALA A 621 10.81 8.24 -1.61
CA ALA A 621 9.81 7.45 -0.92
C ALA A 621 10.40 6.62 0.24
N ALA A 622 11.66 6.22 0.13
CA ALA A 622 12.43 5.59 1.20
C ALA A 622 13.01 6.59 2.23
N GLY A 623 12.80 7.90 2.06
CA GLY A 623 13.41 8.94 2.89
C GLY A 623 14.88 9.22 2.57
N LEU A 624 15.33 8.84 1.38
CA LEU A 624 16.72 8.93 0.93
C LEU A 624 16.85 9.88 -0.28
N ILE A 625 18.09 10.30 -0.57
CA ILE A 625 18.37 11.16 -1.73
C ILE A 625 19.24 10.47 -2.78
N VAL A 626 19.22 11.04 -3.99
CA VAL A 626 20.18 10.74 -5.05
C VAL A 626 21.32 11.76 -5.01
N ALA A 627 22.56 11.28 -5.12
CA ALA A 627 23.76 12.10 -5.14
C ALA A 627 24.75 11.63 -6.22
N ALA A 628 25.83 12.39 -6.41
CA ALA A 628 26.90 12.00 -7.32
C ALA A 628 28.31 12.18 -6.73
N LEU A 629 29.23 11.32 -7.16
CA LEU A 629 30.66 11.38 -6.80
C LEU A 629 31.38 12.38 -7.68
N VAL A 630 31.96 13.42 -7.07
CA VAL A 630 32.65 14.49 -7.78
C VAL A 630 34.16 14.31 -7.74
N ASP A 631 34.77 14.37 -8.92
CA ASP A 631 36.21 14.15 -9.08
C ASP A 631 37.06 15.44 -9.01
N SER A 632 36.45 16.63 -9.03
CA SER A 632 37.18 17.91 -8.92
C SER A 632 36.43 19.02 -8.16
N PRO A 633 37.15 19.96 -7.50
CA PRO A 633 36.55 21.11 -6.81
C PRO A 633 35.75 22.06 -7.73
N GLU A 634 36.05 22.10 -9.03
CA GLU A 634 35.43 23.03 -9.98
C GLU A 634 33.96 22.68 -10.27
N ALA A 635 33.58 21.40 -10.14
CA ALA A 635 32.20 20.93 -10.31
C ALA A 635 31.30 21.18 -9.08
N GLN A 636 31.87 21.57 -7.92
CA GLN A 636 31.10 21.90 -6.70
C GLN A 636 30.26 23.18 -6.83
N ASN A 637 30.57 24.04 -7.81
CA ASN A 637 29.92 25.35 -7.99
C ASN A 637 28.59 25.30 -8.76
N ASN A 638 28.05 24.12 -9.07
CA ASN A 638 26.71 24.00 -9.65
C ASN A 638 25.66 23.86 -8.53
N PRO A 639 24.86 24.91 -8.23
CA PRO A 639 23.92 24.91 -7.11
C PRO A 639 22.75 23.92 -7.27
N LYS A 640 22.66 23.21 -8.40
CA LYS A 640 21.66 22.17 -8.67
C LYS A 640 22.18 20.73 -8.50
N ILE A 641 23.43 20.53 -8.10
CA ILE A 641 24.02 19.18 -7.94
C ILE A 641 24.30 18.92 -6.45
N ASN A 642 23.71 17.84 -5.91
CA ASN A 642 24.07 17.32 -4.59
C ASN A 642 25.42 16.58 -4.71
N THR A 643 26.50 17.29 -4.38
CA THR A 643 27.89 16.83 -4.55
C THR A 643 28.52 16.41 -3.22
N ILE A 644 29.45 15.44 -3.25
CA ILE A 644 30.18 14.97 -2.07
C ILE A 644 31.70 15.12 -2.30
N GLY A 645 32.31 16.06 -1.57
CA GLY A 645 33.75 16.36 -1.51
C GLY A 645 34.00 17.72 -0.83
N SER A 646 34.80 17.75 0.25
CA SER A 646 35.15 18.87 1.17
C SER A 646 34.14 20.03 1.40
N LYS A 647 33.02 19.73 2.09
CA LYS A 647 31.99 20.64 2.68
C LYS A 647 31.18 21.47 1.65
N LEU A 648 29.85 21.36 1.51
CA LEU A 648 28.78 21.37 2.52
C LEU A 648 27.45 20.90 1.88
N TYR A 649 26.64 20.18 2.65
CA TYR A 649 25.26 19.78 2.35
C TYR A 649 24.30 20.97 2.20
N ARG A 650 23.23 20.79 1.43
CA ARG A 650 21.96 21.49 1.66
C ARG A 650 20.90 20.48 2.10
N TYR A 651 20.37 20.69 3.30
CA TYR A 651 19.11 20.10 3.73
C TYR A 651 18.06 21.22 3.85
N ALA A 652 16.83 20.85 3.50
CA ALA A 652 15.54 21.45 3.82
C ALA A 652 15.32 22.95 3.54
N ALA A 653 14.38 23.19 2.62
CA ALA A 653 13.51 24.34 2.72
C ALA A 653 12.93 24.41 4.15
N SER A 654 13.08 25.57 4.76
CA SER A 654 12.46 25.97 6.01
C SER A 654 10.94 25.74 5.95
N THR A 655 10.41 24.99 6.91
CA THR A 655 9.04 25.16 7.39
C THR A 655 8.88 26.60 7.85
N GLY A 656 8.07 27.37 7.12
CA GLY A 656 7.55 28.68 7.52
C GLY A 656 6.05 28.60 7.62
#